data_AF-A0A661P023-F1
#
_entry.id   AF-A0A661P023-F1
#
_cell.length_a   1.000
_cell.length_b   1.000
_cell.length_c   1.000
_cell.angle_alpha   90.00
_cell.angle_beta   90.00
_cell.angle_gamma   90.00
#
_symmetry.space_group_name_H-M   'P 1'
#
loop_
_entity.id
_entity.type
_entity.pdbx_description
1 polymer ?
#
loop_
_entity_poly.entity_id
_entity_poly.type
_entity_poly.pdbx_seq_one_letter_code
_entity_poly.pdbx_strand_id
1 'polypeptide(L)'
;MVLLSTVCSPAGATEDDLLALLRQQPELSSALVERVDDWFLHRGGQDEPQPLLEELSRLPGDSARYAWVVAVTHRGEVQRGHQALAWLGQLLEKSRRLRGRAARRLTASLQLARGRAHLWLGHNTRALADLQDAVDGMRRVDYRRGLVRALALLADGLINHSRRPREALPVLNELLVEARAAGMADQADLATVFFEQWQRQVMEAEDYFGRARHLLQQFPSRLGIPPDADLVAFADDTIIMNGDTDDQLQVAPPWFVSFDGLFTRRLKLPHPTLELRGSLLDRQRRLWAATNCGLYRYDDNVFIHLFNPELGPERENGIAGILAREQGRLKQVRLQLASNIVNEIKQGPDGLFYAATAGGLTIFTDSGEVREQLGPGQAPLPRELERVAPASDGSLAVAWSGGYAVRDPGGHWHRYDFTFPEASGRPDAKLFGLLADGSGSIWVHGLGGAFELRSGKIRRIVDRRFAAVTRNVNHVLRTADGTLWFASTDGLCRQSGRHCDTLSAQRWLPAEWTLDLLAGPHGSIWFSAYQGGLYRLLPPSSSRLVVADGLRQPVNYDLCRLAGHIYTTHGEGLSRFEPAGNKVDNFISGAEGIPPGELNHCRETGDGLLALWGPGVHSGKAVVLFDGQRGRLVGSEQGMPNQPIVALCTRQPRRLLLATRDHLLYLDTGEQRLRPARELAGLAGRHVTQLACRPAGEAWALTLDGRLARLSGEGFSWDDSARTLLGEPPRQLLLARGGEFLLFSDRRALRRRQDGWQVVPIGCPDFDFAVRQGAVDARGRLYLSSQSGVFVLQDDLCTRLGEADGLTSNTAFGLLPDGEDI
;
A
#
# COMPACT_ATOMS: atom_id res chain seq x y z
N MET A 1 -21.49 -25.66 -0.48
CA MET A 1 -22.70 -26.33 0.06
C MET A 1 -22.40 -27.67 0.72
N VAL A 2 -21.70 -28.62 0.08
CA VAL A 2 -21.38 -29.94 0.69
C VAL A 2 -20.54 -29.82 1.97
N LEU A 3 -19.62 -28.85 2.05
CA LEU A 3 -18.86 -28.54 3.27
C LEU A 3 -19.72 -28.07 4.47
N LEU A 4 -20.95 -27.62 4.23
CA LEU A 4 -21.82 -27.02 5.25
C LEU A 4 -22.81 -28.01 5.86
N SER A 5 -23.05 -29.17 5.23
CA SER A 5 -23.92 -30.20 5.79
C SER A 5 -23.18 -30.99 6.89
N THR A 6 -23.88 -31.37 7.97
CA THR A 6 -23.28 -32.22 9.04
C THR A 6 -23.97 -33.57 9.22
N VAL A 7 -25.02 -33.82 8.42
CA VAL A 7 -25.86 -35.02 8.50
C VAL A 7 -26.26 -35.35 7.07
N CYS A 8 -26.23 -36.63 6.69
CA CYS A 8 -27.18 -37.16 5.70
C CYS A 8 -28.57 -37.00 6.32
N SER A 9 -29.20 -35.83 6.19
CA SER A 9 -30.63 -35.72 6.50
C SER A 9 -31.34 -36.76 5.63
N PRO A 10 -32.36 -37.49 6.12
CA PRO A 10 -32.94 -38.58 5.36
C PRO A 10 -33.39 -38.00 4.02
N ALA A 11 -32.88 -38.58 2.94
CA ALA A 11 -33.38 -38.30 1.61
C ALA A 11 -34.92 -38.43 1.67
N GLY A 12 -35.65 -37.31 1.54
CA GLY A 12 -37.11 -37.29 1.60
C GLY A 12 -37.79 -36.51 2.74
N ALA A 13 -37.09 -35.74 3.57
CA ALA A 13 -37.76 -34.85 4.53
C ALA A 13 -38.60 -33.76 3.80
N THR A 14 -39.89 -33.69 4.10
CA THR A 14 -40.86 -32.81 3.45
C THR A 14 -40.94 -31.43 4.12
N GLU A 15 -41.67 -30.51 3.48
CA GLU A 15 -42.02 -29.21 4.06
C GLU A 15 -42.90 -29.37 5.31
N ASP A 16 -43.83 -30.32 5.28
CA ASP A 16 -44.69 -30.65 6.41
C ASP A 16 -43.87 -31.13 7.63
N ASP A 17 -42.78 -31.87 7.41
CA ASP A 17 -41.88 -32.31 8.47
C ASP A 17 -41.16 -31.12 9.14
N LEU A 18 -40.76 -30.12 8.37
CA LEU A 18 -40.17 -28.89 8.90
C LEU A 18 -41.21 -28.10 9.70
N LEU A 19 -42.40 -27.90 9.15
CA LEU A 19 -43.47 -27.15 9.82
C LEU A 19 -43.94 -27.85 11.10
N ALA A 20 -44.04 -29.18 11.10
CA ALA A 20 -44.35 -29.98 12.28
C ALA A 20 -43.27 -29.83 13.36
N LEU A 21 -41.99 -29.87 12.97
CA LEU A 21 -40.87 -29.64 13.89
C LEU A 21 -40.94 -28.26 14.54
N LEU A 22 -41.20 -27.22 13.76
CA LEU A 22 -41.27 -25.83 14.25
C LEU A 22 -42.46 -25.61 15.20
N ARG A 23 -43.60 -26.25 14.95
CA ARG A 23 -44.77 -26.24 15.86
C ARG A 23 -44.48 -26.93 17.19
N GLN A 24 -43.73 -28.04 17.15
CA GLN A 24 -43.38 -28.81 18.36
C GLN A 24 -42.30 -28.12 19.20
N GLN A 25 -41.44 -27.30 18.60
CA GLN A 25 -40.31 -26.65 19.27
C GLN A 25 -40.29 -25.14 19.00
N PRO A 26 -41.15 -24.34 19.67
CA PRO A 26 -41.27 -22.89 19.40
C PRO A 26 -40.09 -22.06 19.91
N GLU A 27 -39.31 -22.57 20.87
CA GLU A 27 -38.10 -21.91 21.40
C GLU A 27 -36.84 -22.39 20.67
N LEU A 28 -35.90 -21.47 20.43
CA LEU A 28 -34.66 -21.78 19.75
C LEU A 28 -33.70 -22.62 20.61
N SER A 29 -33.09 -23.62 19.99
CA SER A 29 -31.93 -24.32 20.52
C SER A 29 -30.86 -24.46 19.45
N SER A 30 -29.59 -24.65 19.85
CA SER A 30 -28.51 -24.87 18.87
C SER A 30 -28.73 -26.11 18.00
N ALA A 31 -29.37 -27.16 18.55
CA ALA A 31 -29.70 -28.37 17.79
C ALA A 31 -30.80 -28.10 16.74
N LEU A 32 -31.79 -27.28 17.08
CA LEU A 32 -32.84 -26.90 16.14
C LEU A 32 -32.30 -26.02 15.01
N VAL A 33 -31.44 -25.06 15.35
CA VAL A 33 -30.72 -24.23 14.36
C VAL A 33 -30.01 -25.10 13.32
N GLU A 34 -29.28 -26.11 13.77
CA GLU A 34 -28.54 -27.00 12.87
C GLU A 34 -29.47 -27.83 11.98
N ARG A 35 -30.58 -28.33 12.51
CA ARG A 35 -31.57 -29.10 11.75
C ARG A 35 -32.24 -28.26 10.66
N VAL A 36 -32.58 -27.01 10.99
CA VAL A 36 -33.14 -26.05 10.02
C VAL A 36 -32.11 -25.76 8.93
N ASP A 37 -30.88 -25.45 9.30
CA ASP A 37 -29.79 -25.22 8.33
C ASP A 37 -29.56 -26.42 7.40
N ASP A 38 -29.49 -27.63 7.95
CA ASP A 38 -29.31 -28.86 7.15
C ASP A 38 -30.50 -29.11 6.22
N TRP A 39 -31.74 -28.87 6.66
CA TRP A 39 -32.92 -29.05 5.82
C TRP A 39 -32.86 -28.14 4.57
N PHE A 40 -32.53 -26.86 4.76
CA PHE A 40 -32.42 -25.93 3.63
C PHE A 40 -31.27 -26.30 2.69
N LEU A 41 -30.10 -26.67 3.22
CA LEU A 41 -28.95 -27.08 2.42
C LEU A 41 -29.21 -28.30 1.52
N HIS A 42 -30.09 -29.23 1.92
CA HIS A 42 -30.39 -30.44 1.14
C HIS A 42 -31.46 -30.25 0.06
N ARG A 43 -32.43 -29.33 0.25
CA ARG A 43 -33.57 -29.15 -0.67
C ARG A 43 -33.29 -28.31 -1.93
N GLY A 44 -32.02 -27.93 -2.13
CA GLY A 44 -31.46 -27.20 -3.27
C GLY A 44 -32.47 -26.61 -4.27
N GLY A 45 -32.86 -25.36 -4.09
CA GLY A 45 -33.42 -24.53 -5.18
C GLY A 45 -34.73 -24.94 -5.87
N GLN A 46 -35.43 -26.03 -5.51
CA GLN A 46 -36.48 -26.59 -6.39
C GLN A 46 -37.94 -26.05 -6.29
N ASP A 47 -38.40 -25.40 -5.21
CA ASP A 47 -39.81 -24.92 -5.11
C ASP A 47 -39.99 -23.38 -5.08
N GLU A 48 -41.13 -22.86 -5.55
CA GLU A 48 -41.52 -21.44 -5.44
C GLU A 48 -41.65 -21.00 -3.96
N PRO A 49 -41.04 -19.86 -3.55
CA PRO A 49 -40.83 -19.52 -2.14
C PRO A 49 -42.04 -18.90 -1.42
N GLN A 50 -43.03 -18.41 -2.16
CA GLN A 50 -44.13 -17.62 -1.60
C GLN A 50 -44.95 -18.41 -0.56
N PRO A 51 -45.38 -19.66 -0.82
CA PRO A 51 -46.23 -20.40 0.11
C PRO A 51 -45.51 -20.71 1.44
N LEU A 52 -44.27 -21.19 1.37
CA LEU A 52 -43.49 -21.52 2.57
C LEU A 52 -43.16 -20.29 3.42
N LEU A 53 -42.77 -19.17 2.79
CA LEU A 53 -42.48 -17.92 3.52
C LEU A 53 -43.72 -17.36 4.20
N GLU A 54 -44.88 -17.44 3.56
CA GLU A 54 -46.16 -17.04 4.16
C GLU A 54 -46.54 -17.94 5.34
N GLU A 55 -46.36 -19.25 5.22
CA GLU A 55 -46.63 -20.19 6.31
C GLU A 55 -45.69 -19.99 7.50
N LEU A 56 -44.38 -19.85 7.27
CA LEU A 56 -43.40 -19.56 8.31
C LEU A 56 -43.69 -18.22 9.01
N SER A 57 -44.20 -17.22 8.29
CA SER A 57 -44.58 -15.92 8.86
C SER A 57 -45.80 -15.99 9.79
N ARG A 58 -46.66 -17.00 9.62
CA ARG A 58 -47.87 -17.22 10.45
C ARG A 58 -47.59 -18.06 11.70
N LEU A 59 -46.47 -18.79 11.74
CA LEU A 59 -46.11 -19.63 12.89
C LEU A 59 -45.54 -18.78 14.05
N PRO A 60 -45.97 -19.01 15.30
CA PRO A 60 -45.42 -18.34 16.46
C PRO A 60 -44.07 -18.97 16.89
N GLY A 61 -43.25 -18.18 17.58
CA GLY A 61 -42.01 -18.65 18.20
C GLY A 61 -40.74 -18.25 17.45
N ASP A 62 -39.63 -18.26 18.19
CA ASP A 62 -38.32 -17.88 17.66
C ASP A 62 -37.83 -18.87 16.60
N SER A 63 -38.23 -20.14 16.72
CA SER A 63 -37.86 -21.21 15.78
C SER A 63 -38.39 -20.97 14.37
N ALA A 64 -39.66 -20.57 14.27
CA ALA A 64 -40.27 -20.21 13.00
C ALA A 64 -39.63 -18.94 12.40
N ARG A 65 -39.34 -17.94 13.24
CA ARG A 65 -38.60 -16.73 12.81
C ARG A 65 -37.22 -17.06 12.27
N TYR A 66 -36.50 -17.96 12.94
CA TYR A 66 -35.19 -18.41 12.46
C TYR A 66 -35.31 -19.19 11.14
N ALA A 67 -36.25 -20.11 11.01
CA ALA A 67 -36.49 -20.82 9.75
C ALA A 67 -36.85 -19.88 8.61
N TRP A 68 -37.64 -18.83 8.88
CA TRP A 68 -37.93 -17.77 7.92
C TRP A 68 -36.66 -17.02 7.48
N VAL A 69 -35.80 -16.65 8.43
CA VAL A 69 -34.49 -16.03 8.13
C VAL A 69 -33.65 -16.93 7.22
N VAL A 70 -33.56 -18.23 7.54
CA VAL A 70 -32.80 -19.19 6.73
C VAL A 70 -33.41 -19.32 5.34
N ALA A 71 -34.74 -19.37 5.22
CA ALA A 71 -35.43 -19.41 3.93
C ALA A 71 -35.12 -18.19 3.06
N VAL A 72 -35.18 -16.98 3.63
CA VAL A 72 -34.87 -15.72 2.94
C VAL A 72 -33.41 -15.68 2.48
N THR A 73 -32.48 -16.11 3.34
CA THR A 73 -31.03 -16.06 3.07
C THR A 73 -30.55 -17.17 2.13
N HIS A 74 -31.20 -18.34 2.09
CA HIS A 74 -30.77 -19.48 1.28
C HIS A 74 -31.17 -19.35 -0.20
N ARG A 75 -32.19 -18.56 -0.54
CA ARG A 75 -32.80 -18.52 -1.88
C ARG A 75 -32.67 -17.19 -2.62
N GLY A 76 -32.03 -16.16 -2.04
CA GLY A 76 -31.72 -14.96 -2.81
C GLY A 76 -32.72 -13.80 -2.71
N GLU A 77 -33.62 -13.74 -1.73
CA GLU A 77 -34.60 -12.65 -1.62
C GLU A 77 -34.04 -11.37 -0.98
N VAL A 78 -33.27 -10.60 -1.75
CA VAL A 78 -32.56 -9.37 -1.31
C VAL A 78 -33.49 -8.38 -0.59
N GLN A 79 -34.72 -8.22 -1.09
CA GLN A 79 -35.71 -7.30 -0.52
C GLN A 79 -36.08 -7.61 0.94
N ARG A 80 -36.11 -8.90 1.31
CA ARG A 80 -36.44 -9.36 2.68
C ARG A 80 -35.21 -9.62 3.54
N GLY A 81 -34.01 -9.61 2.96
CA GLY A 81 -32.75 -9.90 3.65
C GLY A 81 -32.43 -8.97 4.83
N HIS A 82 -32.76 -7.69 4.74
CA HIS A 82 -32.56 -6.77 5.87
C HIS A 82 -33.51 -7.03 7.04
N GLN A 83 -34.74 -7.42 6.75
CA GLN A 83 -35.68 -7.85 7.78
C GLN A 83 -35.18 -9.12 8.46
N ALA A 84 -34.60 -10.05 7.69
CA ALA A 84 -33.97 -11.25 8.23
C ALA A 84 -32.78 -10.93 9.16
N LEU A 85 -31.90 -9.98 8.77
CA LEU A 85 -30.80 -9.51 9.62
C LEU A 85 -31.30 -8.86 10.92
N ALA A 86 -32.36 -8.05 10.86
CA ALA A 86 -32.94 -7.41 12.04
C ALA A 86 -33.48 -8.46 13.04
N TRP A 87 -34.18 -9.48 12.55
CA TRP A 87 -34.65 -10.59 13.38
C TRP A 87 -33.50 -11.42 13.96
N LEU A 88 -32.45 -11.69 13.18
CA LEU A 88 -31.23 -12.34 13.70
C LEU A 88 -30.59 -11.52 14.82
N GLY A 89 -30.52 -10.20 14.68
CA GLY A 89 -30.01 -9.30 15.71
C GLY A 89 -30.78 -9.42 17.04
N GLN A 90 -32.11 -9.48 16.97
CA GLN A 90 -32.96 -9.68 18.16
C GLN A 90 -32.74 -11.05 18.81
N LEU A 91 -32.67 -12.12 17.99
CA LEU A 91 -32.40 -13.48 18.47
C LEU A 91 -31.02 -13.57 19.16
N LEU A 92 -30.01 -12.92 18.58
CA LEU A 92 -28.66 -12.84 19.15
C LEU A 92 -28.62 -12.09 20.48
N GLU A 93 -29.33 -10.98 20.59
CA GLU A 93 -29.40 -10.23 21.84
C GLU A 93 -30.10 -11.05 22.93
N LYS A 94 -31.20 -11.74 22.57
CA LYS A 94 -31.89 -12.68 23.46
C LYS A 94 -30.96 -13.81 23.91
N SER A 95 -30.18 -14.40 23.00
CA SER A 95 -29.27 -15.51 23.33
C SER A 95 -28.11 -15.09 24.22
N ARG A 96 -27.58 -13.87 24.04
CA ARG A 96 -26.48 -13.31 24.86
C ARG A 96 -26.86 -13.11 26.33
N ARG A 97 -28.16 -12.93 26.63
CA ARG A 97 -28.68 -12.78 27.99
C ARG A 97 -28.81 -14.12 28.73
N LEU A 98 -28.78 -15.25 28.02
CA LEU A 98 -28.85 -16.59 28.59
C LEU A 98 -27.47 -17.04 29.12
N ARG A 99 -27.45 -17.89 30.14
CA ARG A 99 -26.22 -18.41 30.76
C ARG A 99 -26.00 -19.89 30.47
N GLY A 100 -24.74 -20.33 30.52
CA GLY A 100 -24.35 -21.73 30.37
C GLY A 100 -23.82 -22.10 28.97
N ARG A 101 -23.28 -23.31 28.85
CA ARG A 101 -22.62 -23.79 27.62
C ARG A 101 -23.57 -23.88 26.43
N ALA A 102 -24.81 -24.32 26.65
CA ALA A 102 -25.85 -24.39 25.61
C ALA A 102 -26.23 -23.01 25.04
N ALA A 103 -26.35 -21.99 25.91
CA ALA A 103 -26.63 -20.61 25.50
C ALA A 103 -25.48 -20.01 24.66
N ARG A 104 -24.23 -20.28 25.05
CA ARG A 104 -23.05 -19.85 24.30
C ARG A 104 -22.97 -20.54 22.93
N ARG A 105 -23.30 -21.84 22.86
CA ARG A 105 -23.39 -22.58 21.60
C ARG A 105 -24.49 -21.99 20.69
N LEU A 106 -25.68 -21.73 21.22
CA LEU A 106 -26.75 -21.06 20.49
C LEU A 106 -26.33 -19.69 19.95
N THR A 107 -25.65 -18.89 20.78
CA THR A 107 -25.14 -17.57 20.36
C THR A 107 -24.14 -17.68 19.23
N ALA A 108 -23.20 -18.63 19.30
CA ALA A 108 -22.24 -18.86 18.22
C ALA A 108 -22.92 -19.36 16.93
N SER A 109 -23.92 -20.24 17.02
CA SER A 109 -24.72 -20.69 15.87
C SER A 109 -25.50 -19.55 15.22
N LEU A 110 -26.06 -18.64 16.02
CA LEU A 110 -26.75 -17.46 15.50
C LEU A 110 -25.77 -16.45 14.87
N GLN A 111 -24.55 -16.32 15.41
CA GLN A 111 -23.50 -15.49 14.80
C GLN A 111 -23.08 -16.04 13.44
N LEU A 112 -22.93 -17.37 13.34
CA LEU A 112 -22.67 -18.04 12.07
C LEU A 112 -23.76 -17.75 11.04
N ALA A 113 -25.03 -17.83 11.45
CA ALA A 113 -26.17 -17.54 10.59
C ALA A 113 -26.19 -16.07 10.13
N ARG A 114 -25.81 -15.13 11.01
CA ARG A 114 -25.68 -13.70 10.67
C ARG A 114 -24.52 -13.44 9.71
N GLY A 115 -23.36 -14.06 9.93
CA GLY A 115 -22.23 -14.01 9.00
C GLY A 115 -22.61 -14.52 7.61
N ARG A 116 -23.31 -15.66 7.53
CA ARG A 116 -23.85 -16.18 6.26
C ARG A 116 -24.82 -15.22 5.58
N ALA A 117 -25.75 -14.65 6.34
CA ALA A 117 -26.70 -13.66 5.81
C ALA A 117 -25.98 -12.42 5.27
N HIS A 118 -24.92 -11.97 5.94
CA HIS A 118 -24.07 -10.88 5.48
C HIS A 118 -23.27 -11.23 4.22
N LEU A 119 -22.67 -12.43 4.10
CA LEU A 119 -22.03 -12.88 2.86
C LEU A 119 -23.01 -12.82 1.70
N TRP A 120 -24.20 -13.38 1.91
CA TRP A 120 -25.23 -13.44 0.91
C TRP A 120 -25.75 -12.05 0.47
N LEU A 121 -25.83 -11.10 1.40
CA LEU A 121 -26.17 -9.71 1.09
C LEU A 121 -25.01 -8.89 0.48
N GLY A 122 -23.80 -9.45 0.41
CA GLY A 122 -22.60 -8.75 -0.08
C GLY A 122 -21.93 -7.83 0.96
N HIS A 123 -22.25 -7.97 2.25
CA HIS A 123 -21.69 -7.17 3.34
C HIS A 123 -20.36 -7.77 3.82
N ASN A 124 -19.40 -7.91 2.90
CA ASN A 124 -18.27 -8.84 3.04
C ASN A 124 -17.43 -8.58 4.29
N THR A 125 -17.14 -7.32 4.63
CA THR A 125 -16.35 -6.97 5.83
C THR A 125 -17.06 -7.38 7.13
N ARG A 126 -18.38 -7.14 7.21
CA ARG A 126 -19.18 -7.55 8.39
C ARG A 126 -19.37 -9.06 8.44
N ALA A 127 -19.53 -9.69 7.28
CA ALA A 127 -19.62 -11.12 7.17
C ALA A 127 -18.38 -11.79 7.74
N LEU A 128 -17.19 -11.36 7.33
CA LEU A 128 -15.93 -11.89 7.87
C LEU A 128 -15.80 -11.67 9.38
N ALA A 129 -16.16 -10.49 9.89
CA ALA A 129 -16.12 -10.22 11.32
C ALA A 129 -17.07 -11.16 12.10
N ASP A 130 -18.30 -11.33 11.62
CA ASP A 130 -19.28 -12.22 12.25
C ASP A 130 -18.90 -13.70 12.17
N LEU A 131 -18.30 -14.12 11.05
CA LEU A 131 -17.80 -15.48 10.86
C LEU A 131 -16.59 -15.75 11.77
N GLN A 132 -15.69 -14.79 11.93
CA GLN A 132 -14.58 -14.89 12.88
C GLN A 132 -15.08 -14.96 14.33
N ASP A 133 -16.04 -14.12 14.71
CA ASP A 133 -16.71 -14.17 16.01
C ASP A 133 -17.39 -15.53 16.25
N ALA A 134 -18.00 -16.11 15.20
CA ALA A 134 -18.59 -17.44 15.27
C ALA A 134 -17.53 -18.52 15.48
N VAL A 135 -16.43 -18.50 14.73
CA VAL A 135 -15.28 -19.42 14.89
C VAL A 135 -14.77 -19.38 16.33
N ASP A 136 -14.49 -18.19 16.87
CA ASP A 136 -14.00 -18.01 18.23
C ASP A 136 -15.03 -18.48 19.28
N GLY A 137 -16.31 -18.20 19.04
CA GLY A 137 -17.42 -18.66 19.86
C GLY A 137 -17.50 -20.19 19.92
N MET A 138 -17.46 -20.85 18.76
CA MET A 138 -17.52 -22.32 18.64
C MET A 138 -16.30 -22.99 19.29
N ARG A 139 -15.11 -22.40 19.14
CA ARG A 139 -13.87 -22.87 19.77
C ARG A 139 -13.98 -22.82 21.30
N ARG A 140 -14.49 -21.71 21.86
CA ARG A 140 -14.65 -21.54 23.32
C ARG A 140 -15.63 -22.53 23.96
N VAL A 141 -16.61 -23.03 23.21
CA VAL A 141 -17.57 -24.02 23.72
C VAL A 141 -17.22 -25.46 23.33
N ASP A 142 -16.07 -25.66 22.66
CA ASP A 142 -15.61 -26.95 22.13
C ASP A 142 -16.71 -27.65 21.33
N TYR A 143 -17.24 -26.92 20.34
CA TYR A 143 -18.29 -27.41 19.45
C TYR A 143 -17.78 -27.62 18.03
N ARG A 144 -17.08 -28.75 17.82
CA ARG A 144 -16.32 -29.04 16.59
C ARG A 144 -17.13 -29.05 15.30
N ARG A 145 -18.33 -29.66 15.30
CA ARG A 145 -19.19 -29.66 14.09
C ARG A 145 -19.61 -28.26 13.66
N GLY A 146 -19.93 -27.39 14.62
CA GLY A 146 -20.23 -25.98 14.34
C GLY A 146 -19.00 -25.19 13.91
N LEU A 147 -17.83 -25.51 14.47
CA LEU A 147 -16.56 -24.92 14.09
C LEU A 147 -16.21 -25.22 12.62
N VAL A 148 -16.36 -26.47 12.17
CA VAL A 148 -16.17 -26.86 10.76
C VAL A 148 -17.03 -26.02 9.81
N ARG A 149 -18.31 -25.81 10.14
CA ARG A 149 -19.20 -24.95 9.34
C ARG A 149 -18.75 -23.49 9.32
N ALA A 150 -18.33 -22.97 10.47
CA ALA A 150 -17.86 -21.60 10.59
C ALA A 150 -16.58 -21.36 9.79
N LEU A 151 -15.62 -22.29 9.85
CA LEU A 151 -14.39 -22.24 9.07
C LEU A 151 -14.65 -22.37 7.57
N ALA A 152 -15.60 -23.22 7.15
CA ALA A 152 -15.98 -23.34 5.75
C ALA A 152 -16.58 -22.05 5.17
N LEU A 153 -17.49 -21.39 5.90
CA LEU A 153 -18.04 -20.09 5.47
C LEU A 153 -17.02 -18.96 5.56
N LEU A 154 -16.13 -18.99 6.55
CA LEU A 154 -15.05 -18.00 6.64
C LEU A 154 -14.08 -18.12 5.46
N ALA A 155 -13.69 -19.35 5.10
CA ALA A 155 -12.87 -19.60 3.93
C ALA A 155 -13.57 -19.12 2.64
N ASP A 156 -14.86 -19.44 2.47
CA ASP A 156 -15.67 -18.96 1.34
C ASP A 156 -15.72 -17.42 1.28
N GLY A 157 -15.94 -16.75 2.41
CA GLY A 157 -15.89 -15.30 2.51
C GLY A 157 -14.55 -14.70 2.11
N LEU A 158 -13.44 -15.32 2.56
CA LEU A 158 -12.09 -14.85 2.25
C LEU A 158 -11.72 -15.04 0.77
N ILE A 159 -12.15 -16.16 0.19
CA ILE A 159 -11.85 -16.58 -1.18
C ILE A 159 -12.72 -15.83 -2.19
N ASN A 160 -14.04 -15.89 -2.02
CA ASN A 160 -14.99 -15.45 -3.03
C ASN A 160 -15.47 -14.00 -2.81
N HIS A 161 -15.31 -13.44 -1.60
CA HIS A 161 -15.97 -12.19 -1.23
C HIS A 161 -15.05 -11.06 -0.76
N SER A 162 -13.80 -11.32 -0.33
CA SER A 162 -13.01 -10.28 0.35
C SER A 162 -11.62 -9.97 -0.21
N ARG A 163 -11.27 -10.43 -1.42
CA ARG A 163 -9.92 -10.23 -2.01
C ARG A 163 -8.76 -10.56 -1.04
N ARG A 164 -8.95 -11.48 -0.09
CA ARG A 164 -7.96 -11.89 0.93
C ARG A 164 -7.63 -13.40 0.85
N PRO A 165 -7.23 -13.89 -0.32
CA PRO A 165 -7.07 -15.33 -0.55
C PRO A 165 -5.95 -15.96 0.31
N ARG A 166 -4.92 -15.19 0.69
CA ARG A 166 -3.84 -15.66 1.58
C ARG A 166 -4.33 -15.97 2.98
N GLU A 167 -5.24 -15.16 3.51
CA GLU A 167 -5.82 -15.36 4.83
C GLU A 167 -6.67 -16.64 4.89
N ALA A 168 -7.13 -17.14 3.73
CA ALA A 168 -7.92 -18.37 3.66
C ALA A 168 -7.09 -19.66 3.87
N LEU A 169 -5.79 -19.67 3.58
CA LEU A 169 -4.96 -20.88 3.71
C LEU A 169 -4.87 -21.42 5.15
N PRO A 170 -4.57 -20.59 6.17
CA PRO A 170 -4.64 -21.04 7.57
C PRO A 170 -6.02 -21.55 7.96
N VAL A 171 -7.10 -20.91 7.46
CA VAL A 171 -8.49 -21.28 7.75
C VAL A 171 -8.84 -22.63 7.12
N LEU A 172 -8.46 -22.89 5.87
CA LEU A 172 -8.65 -24.17 5.19
C LEU A 172 -7.85 -25.30 5.85
N ASN A 173 -6.64 -25.01 6.34
CA ASN A 173 -5.86 -25.99 7.08
C ASN A 173 -6.51 -26.33 8.44
N GLU A 174 -7.01 -25.32 9.17
CA GLU A 174 -7.77 -25.55 10.40
C GLU A 174 -9.06 -26.34 10.12
N LEU A 175 -9.78 -25.99 9.06
CA LEU A 175 -10.99 -26.70 8.61
C LEU A 175 -10.71 -28.20 8.40
N LEU A 176 -9.60 -28.53 7.73
CA LEU A 176 -9.18 -29.91 7.50
C LEU A 176 -8.94 -30.67 8.82
N VAL A 177 -8.20 -30.06 9.75
CA VAL A 177 -7.88 -30.66 11.05
C VAL A 177 -9.16 -30.90 11.87
N GLU A 178 -10.03 -29.90 11.95
CA GLU A 178 -11.26 -29.98 12.72
C GLU A 178 -12.28 -30.92 12.10
N ALA A 179 -12.37 -31.00 10.77
CA ALA A 179 -13.24 -31.95 10.07
C ALA A 179 -12.85 -33.40 10.36
N ARG A 180 -11.54 -33.73 10.33
CA ARG A 180 -11.03 -35.05 10.71
C ARG A 180 -11.32 -35.35 12.19
N ALA A 181 -11.07 -34.38 13.07
CA ALA A 181 -11.29 -34.50 14.50
C ALA A 181 -12.78 -34.61 14.89
N ALA A 182 -13.70 -34.17 14.02
CA ALA A 182 -15.15 -34.29 14.17
C ALA A 182 -15.74 -35.55 13.53
N GLY A 183 -14.93 -36.38 12.84
CA GLY A 183 -15.38 -37.57 12.11
C GLY A 183 -16.16 -37.24 10.83
N MET A 184 -15.91 -36.08 10.22
CA MET A 184 -16.59 -35.58 9.03
C MET A 184 -15.74 -35.86 7.78
N ALA A 185 -15.70 -37.12 7.35
CA ALA A 185 -14.79 -37.61 6.30
C ALA A 185 -14.98 -36.88 4.95
N ASP A 186 -16.21 -36.77 4.45
CA ASP A 186 -16.49 -36.10 3.17
C ASP A 186 -16.06 -34.63 3.17
N GLN A 187 -16.25 -33.94 4.30
CA GLN A 187 -15.86 -32.54 4.47
C GLN A 187 -14.35 -32.39 4.62
N ALA A 188 -13.67 -33.35 5.24
CA ALA A 188 -12.22 -33.39 5.30
C ALA A 188 -11.59 -33.65 3.92
N ASP A 189 -12.18 -34.54 3.12
CA ASP A 189 -11.70 -34.81 1.76
C ASP A 189 -11.90 -33.60 0.85
N LEU A 190 -13.07 -32.95 0.91
CA LEU A 190 -13.31 -31.70 0.20
C LEU A 190 -12.38 -30.57 0.67
N ALA A 191 -12.19 -30.40 1.97
CA ALA A 191 -11.26 -29.41 2.51
C ALA A 191 -9.82 -29.66 2.05
N THR A 192 -9.41 -30.93 1.90
CA THR A 192 -8.11 -31.30 1.34
C THR A 192 -8.00 -30.86 -0.12
N VAL A 193 -9.01 -31.17 -0.95
CA VAL A 193 -9.03 -30.75 -2.36
C VAL A 193 -8.97 -29.23 -2.49
N PHE A 194 -9.79 -28.50 -1.72
CA PHE A 194 -9.78 -27.04 -1.73
C PHE A 194 -8.45 -26.47 -1.23
N PHE A 195 -7.89 -27.02 -0.15
CA PHE A 195 -6.60 -26.59 0.36
C PHE A 195 -5.50 -26.79 -0.68
N GLU A 196 -5.41 -27.95 -1.33
CA GLU A 196 -4.39 -28.23 -2.35
C GLU A 196 -4.57 -27.37 -3.61
N GLN A 197 -5.80 -27.22 -4.10
CA GLN A 197 -6.09 -26.35 -5.24
C GLN A 197 -5.75 -24.89 -4.93
N TRP A 198 -6.16 -24.41 -3.76
CA TRP A 198 -5.94 -23.02 -3.37
C TRP A 198 -4.48 -22.75 -3.03
N GLN A 199 -3.81 -23.66 -2.33
CA GLN A 199 -2.38 -23.59 -2.09
C GLN A 199 -1.62 -23.55 -3.41
N ARG A 200 -2.01 -24.34 -4.41
CA ARG A 200 -1.42 -24.27 -5.75
C ARG A 200 -1.65 -22.91 -6.40
N GLN A 201 -2.86 -22.35 -6.34
CA GLN A 201 -3.14 -21.03 -6.90
C GLN A 201 -2.38 -19.91 -6.19
N VAL A 202 -2.32 -19.93 -4.85
CA VAL A 202 -1.52 -18.99 -4.08
C VAL A 202 -0.04 -19.17 -4.38
N MET A 203 0.46 -20.40 -4.51
CA MET A 203 1.86 -20.68 -4.88
C MET A 203 2.16 -20.31 -6.33
N GLU A 204 1.22 -20.46 -7.27
CA GLU A 204 1.37 -19.98 -8.65
C GLU A 204 1.36 -18.45 -8.68
N ALA A 205 0.52 -17.79 -7.90
CA ALA A 205 0.55 -16.35 -7.70
C ALA A 205 1.85 -15.91 -7.00
N GLU A 206 2.36 -16.69 -6.05
CA GLU A 206 3.63 -16.43 -5.39
C GLU A 206 4.84 -16.77 -6.24
N ASP A 207 4.76 -17.69 -7.19
CA ASP A 207 5.79 -17.93 -8.21
C ASP A 207 5.72 -16.82 -9.27
N TYR A 208 4.50 -16.35 -9.56
CA TYR A 208 4.19 -15.16 -10.35
C TYR A 208 4.64 -13.84 -9.70
N PHE A 209 4.80 -13.77 -8.36
CA PHE A 209 5.29 -12.58 -7.64
C PHE A 209 6.64 -12.79 -6.91
N GLY A 210 7.15 -14.02 -6.88
CA GLY A 210 8.33 -14.45 -6.12
C GLY A 210 9.60 -14.52 -6.94
N ARG A 211 9.51 -14.88 -8.24
CA ARG A 211 10.65 -14.80 -9.18
C ARG A 211 11.25 -13.40 -9.26
N ALA A 212 10.44 -12.34 -9.45
CA ALA A 212 10.96 -10.99 -9.39
C ALA A 212 11.32 -10.55 -7.98
N ARG A 213 10.70 -11.04 -6.90
CA ARG A 213 11.20 -10.72 -5.54
C ARG A 213 12.67 -11.16 -5.35
N HIS A 214 13.08 -12.27 -5.96
CA HIS A 214 14.47 -12.73 -5.93
C HIS A 214 15.40 -11.89 -6.83
N LEU A 215 14.95 -11.52 -8.04
CA LEU A 215 15.71 -10.68 -8.98
C LEU A 215 15.81 -9.21 -8.50
N LEU A 216 14.80 -8.70 -7.81
CA LEU A 216 14.68 -7.30 -7.35
C LEU A 216 15.42 -7.02 -6.04
N GLN A 217 15.98 -8.04 -5.36
CA GLN A 217 17.00 -7.82 -4.33
C GLN A 217 18.22 -7.07 -4.89
N GLN A 218 18.40 -7.06 -6.22
CA GLN A 218 19.48 -6.36 -6.92
C GLN A 218 19.11 -4.94 -7.37
N PHE A 219 17.83 -4.54 -7.26
CA PHE A 219 17.33 -3.24 -7.71
C PHE A 219 16.54 -2.56 -6.59
N PRO A 220 17.19 -1.77 -5.73
CA PRO A 220 16.48 -1.05 -4.71
C PRO A 220 16.06 0.31 -5.30
N SER A 221 14.76 0.58 -5.37
CA SER A 221 14.23 1.94 -5.56
C SER A 221 12.79 2.00 -5.04
N ARG A 222 12.63 2.46 -3.81
CA ARG A 222 11.33 2.87 -3.26
C ARG A 222 11.46 4.24 -2.64
N LEU A 223 11.69 5.27 -3.45
CA LEU A 223 11.36 6.62 -3.02
C LEU A 223 9.83 6.77 -3.07
N GLY A 224 9.16 6.24 -2.05
CA GLY A 224 7.73 6.45 -1.78
C GLY A 224 6.72 5.86 -2.75
N ILE A 225 7.16 5.36 -3.90
CA ILE A 225 6.33 4.69 -4.91
C ILE A 225 5.79 3.37 -4.32
N PRO A 226 4.47 3.10 -4.41
CA PRO A 226 3.91 1.82 -4.02
C PRO A 226 4.62 0.66 -4.74
N PRO A 227 4.85 -0.48 -4.08
CA PRO A 227 5.47 -1.64 -4.71
C PRO A 227 4.67 -2.21 -5.89
N ASP A 228 3.39 -1.87 -5.93
CA ASP A 228 2.36 -2.32 -6.85
C ASP A 228 1.61 -1.10 -7.40
N ALA A 229 2.34 -0.06 -7.80
CA ALA A 229 1.75 1.23 -8.13
C ALA A 229 0.94 1.20 -9.43
N ASP A 230 -0.34 1.54 -9.34
CA ASP A 230 -1.14 1.97 -10.48
C ASP A 230 -0.90 3.48 -10.73
N LEU A 231 -0.75 3.86 -11.99
CA LEU A 231 -0.45 5.19 -12.47
C LEU A 231 -1.75 5.91 -12.89
N VAL A 232 -2.38 6.58 -11.94
CA VAL A 232 -3.70 7.22 -12.10
C VAL A 232 -3.71 8.29 -13.20
N ALA A 233 -2.86 9.32 -13.08
CA ALA A 233 -2.86 10.46 -14.01
C ALA A 233 -1.66 11.40 -13.83
N PHE A 234 -1.46 12.30 -14.80
CA PHE A 234 -0.60 13.48 -14.67
C PHE A 234 -1.42 14.73 -14.34
N ALA A 235 -0.96 15.51 -13.37
CA ALA A 235 -1.45 16.84 -13.03
C ALA A 235 -0.25 17.77 -12.78
N ASP A 236 -0.09 18.83 -13.59
CA ASP A 236 0.96 19.85 -13.41
C ASP A 236 2.36 19.24 -13.18
N ASP A 237 2.81 18.40 -14.10
CA ASP A 237 4.08 17.66 -14.04
C ASP A 237 4.25 16.70 -12.85
N THR A 238 3.19 16.51 -12.06
CA THR A 238 3.12 15.55 -10.98
C THR A 238 2.36 14.32 -11.43
N ILE A 239 2.95 13.13 -11.24
CA ILE A 239 2.23 11.86 -11.43
C ILE A 239 1.48 11.51 -10.15
N ILE A 240 0.22 11.13 -10.29
CA ILE A 240 -0.61 10.63 -9.21
C ILE A 240 -0.68 9.11 -9.37
N MET A 241 -0.42 8.41 -8.28
CA MET A 241 -0.37 6.96 -8.18
C MET A 241 -1.20 6.49 -6.98
N ASN A 242 -1.51 5.21 -6.93
CA ASN A 242 -2.07 4.49 -5.79
C ASN A 242 -1.53 3.06 -5.77
N GLY A 243 -1.83 2.28 -4.73
CA GLY A 243 -1.56 0.84 -4.77
C GLY A 243 -2.53 0.10 -5.68
N ASP A 244 -2.15 -1.10 -6.11
CA ASP A 244 -2.86 -1.96 -7.07
C ASP A 244 -4.35 -2.11 -6.72
N THR A 245 -5.18 -1.54 -7.58
CA THR A 245 -6.64 -1.56 -7.48
C THR A 245 -7.27 -2.76 -8.21
N ASP A 246 -6.47 -3.46 -9.02
CA ASP A 246 -6.89 -4.48 -9.98
C ASP A 246 -6.72 -5.95 -9.48
N ASP A 247 -5.72 -6.29 -8.63
CA ASP A 247 -5.36 -7.69 -8.30
C ASP A 247 -5.11 -8.05 -6.80
N GLN A 248 -5.86 -9.01 -6.23
CA GLN A 248 -5.57 -10.45 -5.98
C GLN A 248 -4.91 -10.88 -4.66
N LEU A 249 -4.05 -10.13 -3.97
CA LEU A 249 -3.35 -10.69 -2.79
C LEU A 249 -3.29 -9.78 -1.56
N GLN A 250 -3.42 -8.47 -1.73
CA GLN A 250 -3.39 -7.49 -0.65
C GLN A 250 -4.43 -6.40 -0.91
N VAL A 251 -4.99 -5.84 0.17
CA VAL A 251 -5.82 -4.65 0.10
C VAL A 251 -4.87 -3.48 -0.12
N ALA A 252 -4.98 -2.78 -1.26
CA ALA A 252 -4.26 -1.53 -1.47
C ALA A 252 -4.52 -0.61 -0.28
N PRO A 253 -3.47 -0.19 0.45
CA PRO A 253 -3.68 0.70 1.56
C PRO A 253 -4.28 2.01 1.05
N PRO A 254 -5.20 2.65 1.80
CA PRO A 254 -6.10 3.66 1.26
C PRO A 254 -5.41 5.01 1.13
N TRP A 255 -4.44 5.14 0.24
CA TRP A 255 -3.73 6.38 -0.05
C TRP A 255 -3.39 6.53 -1.52
N PHE A 256 -3.29 7.78 -1.94
CA PHE A 256 -2.67 8.21 -3.18
C PHE A 256 -1.26 8.70 -2.91
N VAL A 257 -0.39 8.60 -3.91
CA VAL A 257 0.93 9.25 -3.95
C VAL A 257 0.95 10.24 -5.09
N SER A 258 1.33 11.47 -4.79
CA SER A 258 1.75 12.41 -5.82
C SER A 258 3.27 12.40 -5.89
N PHE A 259 3.84 12.27 -7.08
CA PHE A 259 5.28 12.35 -7.32
C PHE A 259 5.58 13.45 -8.34
N ASP A 260 6.27 14.50 -7.91
CA ASP A 260 6.55 15.68 -8.74
C ASP A 260 7.83 15.54 -9.58
N GLY A 261 8.42 14.34 -9.62
CA GLY A 261 9.73 14.11 -10.20
C GLY A 261 10.84 13.99 -9.16
N LEU A 262 10.63 14.38 -7.90
CA LEU A 262 11.63 14.22 -6.82
C LEU A 262 11.03 13.88 -5.47
N PHE A 263 9.91 14.48 -5.11
CA PHE A 263 9.23 14.24 -3.85
C PHE A 263 8.00 13.39 -4.06
N THR A 264 7.79 12.48 -3.12
CA THR A 264 6.51 11.79 -2.97
C THR A 264 5.73 12.44 -1.83
N ARG A 265 4.45 12.72 -2.05
CA ARG A 265 3.52 13.09 -0.99
C ARG A 265 2.41 12.06 -0.95
N ARG A 266 2.08 11.58 0.24
CA ARG A 266 0.98 10.63 0.45
C ARG A 266 -0.26 11.36 0.90
N LEU A 267 -1.36 11.16 0.16
CA LEU A 267 -2.70 11.60 0.54
C LEU A 267 -3.48 10.38 1.02
N LYS A 268 -3.73 10.28 2.33
CA LYS A 268 -4.54 9.19 2.89
C LYS A 268 -6.02 9.49 2.73
N LEU A 269 -6.79 8.47 2.36
CA LEU A 269 -8.23 8.52 2.48
C LEU A 269 -8.63 8.64 3.97
N PRO A 270 -9.83 9.18 4.26
CA PRO A 270 -10.23 9.51 5.62
C PRO A 270 -10.26 8.35 6.63
N HIS A 271 -10.28 7.09 6.17
CA HIS A 271 -10.38 5.95 7.08
C HIS A 271 -9.51 4.76 6.63
N PRO A 272 -8.76 4.11 7.55
CA PRO A 272 -7.81 3.05 7.21
C PRO A 272 -8.43 1.72 6.76
N THR A 273 -9.75 1.52 6.98
CA THR A 273 -10.47 0.32 6.52
C THR A 273 -11.15 0.50 5.16
N LEU A 274 -11.01 1.67 4.53
CA LEU A 274 -11.50 1.85 3.17
C LEU A 274 -10.68 0.97 2.23
N GLU A 275 -11.36 0.29 1.32
CA GLU A 275 -10.73 -0.42 0.22
C GLU A 275 -10.76 0.52 -0.98
N LEU A 276 -9.59 0.90 -1.50
CA LEU A 276 -9.51 1.61 -2.77
C LEU A 276 -9.67 0.58 -3.90
N ARG A 277 -10.76 0.70 -4.67
CA ARG A 277 -11.15 -0.28 -5.70
C ARG A 277 -10.97 0.25 -7.12
N GLY A 278 -10.92 1.56 -7.28
CA GLY A 278 -10.65 2.24 -8.53
C GLY A 278 -10.39 3.72 -8.27
N SER A 279 -9.81 4.40 -9.26
CA SER A 279 -9.44 5.80 -9.12
C SER A 279 -9.51 6.55 -10.44
N LEU A 280 -9.66 7.87 -10.34
CA LEU A 280 -9.77 8.74 -11.49
C LEU A 280 -9.31 10.15 -11.12
N LEU A 281 -8.47 10.76 -11.95
CA LEU A 281 -8.34 12.21 -11.98
C LEU A 281 -9.25 12.74 -13.08
N ASP A 282 -10.26 13.54 -12.70
CA ASP A 282 -11.19 14.09 -13.69
C ASP A 282 -10.60 15.28 -14.46
N ARG A 283 -11.33 15.72 -15.50
CA ARG A 283 -10.95 16.89 -16.32
C ARG A 283 -10.81 18.19 -15.53
N GLN A 284 -11.44 18.28 -14.36
CA GLN A 284 -11.36 19.43 -13.45
C GLN A 284 -10.21 19.27 -12.43
N ARG A 285 -9.38 18.22 -12.57
CA ARG A 285 -8.25 17.88 -11.69
C ARG A 285 -8.64 17.52 -10.26
N ARG A 286 -9.87 17.01 -10.07
CA ARG A 286 -10.29 16.45 -8.78
C ARG A 286 -10.03 14.96 -8.78
N LEU A 287 -9.51 14.48 -7.66
CA LEU A 287 -9.17 13.07 -7.50
C LEU A 287 -10.35 12.31 -6.93
N TRP A 288 -10.74 11.24 -7.59
CA TRP A 288 -11.83 10.36 -7.20
C TRP A 288 -11.29 9.00 -6.77
N ALA A 289 -11.90 8.45 -5.72
CA ALA A 289 -11.67 7.11 -5.21
C ALA A 289 -12.99 6.34 -5.19
N ALA A 290 -13.04 5.24 -5.93
CA ALA A 290 -14.08 4.22 -5.78
C ALA A 290 -13.73 3.32 -4.60
N THR A 291 -14.70 3.09 -3.72
CA THR A 291 -14.47 2.36 -2.47
C THR A 291 -15.59 1.37 -2.14
N ASN A 292 -15.34 0.53 -1.13
CA ASN A 292 -16.36 -0.32 -0.49
C ASN A 292 -17.44 0.45 0.30
N CYS A 293 -17.36 1.79 0.36
CA CYS A 293 -18.24 2.68 1.12
C CYS A 293 -18.73 3.89 0.31
N GLY A 294 -18.73 3.82 -1.01
CA GLY A 294 -19.19 4.86 -1.92
C GLY A 294 -18.03 5.49 -2.68
N LEU A 295 -18.24 6.71 -3.17
CA LEU A 295 -17.22 7.50 -3.84
C LEU A 295 -16.65 8.54 -2.89
N TYR A 296 -15.34 8.74 -2.93
CA TYR A 296 -14.69 9.89 -2.31
C TYR A 296 -14.12 10.78 -3.41
N ARG A 297 -14.38 12.07 -3.33
CA ARG A 297 -13.76 13.09 -4.18
C ARG A 297 -12.91 14.00 -3.32
N TYR A 298 -11.66 14.19 -3.68
CA TYR A 298 -10.77 15.16 -3.06
C TYR A 298 -10.80 16.46 -3.85
N ASP A 299 -11.22 17.53 -3.18
CA ASP A 299 -11.55 18.84 -3.76
C ASP A 299 -11.12 19.91 -2.75
N ASP A 300 -10.31 20.89 -3.18
CA ASP A 300 -9.81 21.99 -2.32
C ASP A 300 -9.29 21.55 -0.93
N ASN A 301 -8.43 20.52 -0.91
CA ASN A 301 -7.88 19.89 0.29
C ASN A 301 -8.89 19.23 1.24
N VAL A 302 -10.12 18.98 0.79
CA VAL A 302 -11.19 18.34 1.59
C VAL A 302 -11.71 17.12 0.86
N PHE A 303 -11.96 16.04 1.62
CA PHE A 303 -12.69 14.89 1.11
C PHE A 303 -14.19 15.12 1.15
N ILE A 304 -14.84 14.87 0.01
CA ILE A 304 -16.28 14.85 -0.17
C ILE A 304 -16.70 13.39 -0.37
N HIS A 305 -17.60 12.91 0.48
CA HIS A 305 -18.13 11.55 0.42
C HIS A 305 -19.48 11.55 -0.30
N LEU A 306 -19.58 10.80 -1.40
CA LEU A 306 -20.79 10.64 -2.20
C LEU A 306 -21.33 9.22 -2.05
N PHE A 307 -22.57 9.09 -1.60
CA PHE A 307 -23.18 7.80 -1.29
C PHE A 307 -24.70 7.81 -1.45
N ASN A 308 -25.30 6.62 -1.58
CA ASN A 308 -26.74 6.43 -1.57
C ASN A 308 -27.25 6.28 -0.13
N PRO A 309 -28.03 7.24 0.40
CA PRO A 309 -28.54 7.17 1.78
C PRO A 309 -29.66 6.16 1.97
N GLU A 310 -30.39 5.80 0.91
CA GLU A 310 -31.51 4.85 0.95
C GLU A 310 -31.01 3.40 1.11
N LEU A 311 -29.78 3.15 0.65
CA LEU A 311 -29.04 1.90 0.86
C LEU A 311 -28.39 1.82 2.25
N GLY A 312 -28.65 2.79 3.14
CA GLY A 312 -28.48 2.74 4.60
C GLY A 312 -27.05 2.54 5.15
N PRO A 313 -26.62 3.30 6.17
CA PRO A 313 -25.32 3.11 6.83
C PRO A 313 -25.13 1.73 7.49
N GLU A 314 -26.23 1.06 7.82
CA GLU A 314 -26.28 -0.29 8.38
C GLU A 314 -26.50 -1.39 7.35
N ARG A 315 -26.81 -1.03 6.10
CA ARG A 315 -27.37 -1.94 5.10
C ARG A 315 -26.39 -2.40 4.04
N GLU A 316 -25.14 -1.92 3.98
CA GLU A 316 -24.13 -2.54 3.10
C GLU A 316 -22.77 -2.78 3.79
N ASN A 317 -22.13 -1.83 4.51
CA ASN A 317 -20.74 -2.05 5.00
C ASN A 317 -20.24 -1.29 6.26
N GLY A 318 -21.09 -0.91 7.23
CA GLY A 318 -20.57 -0.29 8.47
C GLY A 318 -20.18 1.18 8.36
N ILE A 319 -20.63 1.83 7.30
CA ILE A 319 -20.60 3.29 7.05
C ILE A 319 -20.98 4.09 8.31
N ALA A 320 -21.93 3.62 9.12
CA ALA A 320 -22.36 4.30 10.35
C ALA A 320 -21.20 4.61 11.32
N GLY A 321 -20.25 3.70 11.49
CA GLY A 321 -19.12 3.88 12.40
C GLY A 321 -18.09 4.90 11.86
N ILE A 322 -17.90 4.93 10.53
CA ILE A 322 -17.02 5.87 9.85
C ILE A 322 -17.64 7.28 9.85
N LEU A 323 -18.91 7.40 9.46
CA LEU A 323 -19.60 8.69 9.40
C LEU A 323 -19.81 9.30 10.79
N ALA A 324 -20.01 8.48 11.84
CA ALA A 324 -20.14 8.97 13.22
C ALA A 324 -18.83 9.53 13.78
N ARG A 325 -17.68 8.89 13.46
CA ARG A 325 -16.35 9.35 13.90
C ARG A 325 -15.89 10.62 13.21
N GLU A 326 -16.35 10.85 11.99
CA GLU A 326 -15.93 11.97 11.13
C GLU A 326 -16.98 13.09 11.00
N GLN A 327 -18.01 13.10 11.85
CA GLN A 327 -18.99 14.19 11.87
C GLN A 327 -18.27 15.54 12.08
N GLY A 328 -18.37 16.42 11.07
CA GLY A 328 -17.74 17.74 11.06
C GLY A 328 -16.43 17.86 10.28
N ARG A 329 -15.83 16.74 9.81
CA ARG A 329 -14.58 16.74 9.00
C ARG A 329 -14.78 16.34 7.53
N LEU A 330 -15.88 15.66 7.23
CA LEU A 330 -16.20 15.13 5.91
C LEU A 330 -17.47 15.78 5.35
N LYS A 331 -17.37 16.41 4.18
CA LYS A 331 -18.56 16.91 3.46
C LYS A 331 -19.27 15.72 2.82
N GLN A 332 -20.58 15.62 3.02
CA GLN A 332 -21.38 14.52 2.50
C GLN A 332 -22.34 15.00 1.41
N VAL A 333 -22.40 14.26 0.31
CA VAL A 333 -23.31 14.52 -0.81
C VAL A 333 -24.13 13.26 -1.07
N ARG A 334 -25.45 13.42 -1.18
CA ARG A 334 -26.35 12.32 -1.53
C ARG A 334 -26.25 12.08 -3.03
N LEU A 335 -25.90 10.85 -3.41
CA LEU A 335 -25.84 10.40 -4.79
C LEU A 335 -26.55 9.05 -4.83
N GLN A 336 -27.64 8.93 -5.60
CA GLN A 336 -28.39 7.68 -5.74
C GLN A 336 -27.59 6.66 -6.58
N LEU A 337 -26.52 6.12 -6.00
CA LEU A 337 -25.73 5.01 -6.56
C LEU A 337 -26.52 3.70 -6.51
N ALA A 338 -26.31 2.83 -7.50
CA ALA A 338 -26.93 1.50 -7.53
C ALA A 338 -26.45 0.60 -6.37
N SER A 339 -25.22 0.82 -5.89
CA SER A 339 -24.71 0.30 -4.62
C SER A 339 -23.64 1.25 -4.06
N ASN A 340 -23.45 1.25 -2.74
CA ASN A 340 -22.31 1.93 -2.11
C ASN A 340 -21.00 1.12 -2.23
N ILE A 341 -21.02 -0.09 -2.79
CA ILE A 341 -19.80 -0.79 -3.16
C ILE A 341 -19.48 -0.43 -4.62
N VAL A 342 -18.54 0.50 -4.81
CA VAL A 342 -18.12 0.96 -6.14
C VAL A 342 -16.82 0.28 -6.51
N ASN A 343 -16.85 -0.47 -7.61
CA ASN A 343 -15.72 -1.26 -8.10
C ASN A 343 -14.84 -0.45 -9.05
N GLU A 344 -15.41 0.40 -9.91
CA GLU A 344 -14.64 1.25 -10.81
C GLU A 344 -15.41 2.55 -11.11
N ILE A 345 -14.67 3.64 -11.36
CA ILE A 345 -15.20 4.92 -11.82
C ILE A 345 -14.39 5.43 -13.03
N LYS A 346 -15.08 5.87 -14.09
CA LYS A 346 -14.46 6.57 -15.24
C LYS A 346 -15.25 7.81 -15.62
N GLN A 347 -14.56 8.82 -16.16
CA GLN A 347 -15.20 9.94 -16.84
C GLN A 347 -15.23 9.66 -18.34
N GLY A 348 -16.42 9.70 -18.93
CA GLY A 348 -16.62 9.48 -20.36
C GLY A 348 -16.23 10.69 -21.21
N PRO A 349 -16.11 10.50 -22.53
CA PRO A 349 -15.85 11.57 -23.50
C PRO A 349 -16.90 12.69 -23.45
N ASP A 350 -18.15 12.32 -23.18
CA ASP A 350 -19.33 13.15 -22.93
C ASP A 350 -19.27 13.99 -21.65
N GLY A 351 -18.27 13.76 -20.78
CA GLY A 351 -18.11 14.43 -19.50
C GLY A 351 -18.93 13.84 -18.36
N LEU A 352 -19.71 12.79 -18.60
CA LEU A 352 -20.45 12.06 -17.57
C LEU A 352 -19.51 11.13 -16.79
N PHE A 353 -19.89 10.80 -15.57
CA PHE A 353 -19.21 9.83 -14.72
C PHE A 353 -19.96 8.50 -14.75
N TYR A 354 -19.21 7.43 -14.91
CA TYR A 354 -19.69 6.07 -15.03
C TYR A 354 -19.13 5.27 -13.86
N ALA A 355 -20.01 4.76 -12.99
CA ALA A 355 -19.65 3.96 -11.83
C ALA A 355 -20.16 2.52 -11.99
N ALA A 356 -19.24 1.57 -12.08
CA ALA A 356 -19.53 0.14 -11.94
C ALA A 356 -19.62 -0.21 -10.45
N THR A 357 -20.73 -0.80 -10.03
CA THR A 357 -21.01 -1.08 -8.61
C THR A 357 -21.44 -2.54 -8.41
N ALA A 358 -21.46 -2.99 -7.16
CA ALA A 358 -22.02 -4.30 -6.80
C ALA A 358 -23.55 -4.40 -6.98
N GLY A 359 -24.22 -3.28 -7.32
CA GLY A 359 -25.65 -3.22 -7.61
C GLY A 359 -26.00 -2.89 -9.06
N GLY A 360 -25.00 -2.76 -9.94
CA GLY A 360 -25.17 -2.43 -11.35
C GLY A 360 -24.41 -1.16 -11.76
N LEU A 361 -24.89 -0.48 -12.80
CA LEU A 361 -24.26 0.70 -13.37
C LEU A 361 -24.97 1.97 -12.90
N THR A 362 -24.21 3.00 -12.53
CA THR A 362 -24.74 4.37 -12.32
C THR A 362 -24.00 5.36 -13.21
N ILE A 363 -24.74 6.15 -13.99
CA ILE A 363 -24.21 7.24 -14.82
C ILE A 363 -24.72 8.57 -14.26
N PHE A 364 -23.83 9.50 -13.97
CA PHE A 364 -24.17 10.75 -13.31
C PHE A 364 -23.33 11.93 -13.82
N THR A 365 -23.82 13.15 -13.59
CA THR A 365 -23.12 14.39 -13.92
C THR A 365 -22.14 14.79 -12.83
N ASP A 366 -21.30 15.78 -13.12
CA ASP A 366 -20.40 16.35 -12.11
C ASP A 366 -21.12 16.93 -10.86
N SER A 367 -22.36 17.41 -11.04
CA SER A 367 -23.18 17.92 -9.93
C SER A 367 -23.77 16.79 -9.07
N GLY A 368 -23.55 15.53 -9.42
CA GLY A 368 -24.16 14.37 -8.76
C GLY A 368 -25.58 14.06 -9.22
N GLU A 369 -26.03 14.63 -10.34
CA GLU A 369 -27.33 14.30 -10.92
C GLU A 369 -27.24 12.96 -11.65
N VAL A 370 -28.03 11.97 -11.21
CA VAL A 370 -28.08 10.65 -11.85
C VAL A 370 -28.84 10.77 -13.17
N ARG A 371 -28.17 10.42 -14.27
CA ARG A 371 -28.74 10.40 -15.62
C ARG A 371 -29.36 9.06 -15.95
N GLU A 372 -28.70 7.99 -15.53
CA GLU A 372 -29.13 6.62 -15.80
C GLU A 372 -28.64 5.71 -14.68
N GLN A 373 -29.50 4.77 -14.27
CA GLN A 373 -29.15 3.72 -13.33
C GLN A 373 -29.72 2.40 -13.85
N LEU A 374 -28.87 1.40 -13.96
CA LEU A 374 -29.23 0.08 -14.49
C LEU A 374 -28.86 -1.00 -13.47
N GLY A 375 -29.88 -1.69 -12.95
CA GLY A 375 -29.74 -2.89 -12.13
C GLY A 375 -30.11 -4.18 -12.89
N PRO A 376 -30.15 -5.33 -12.18
CA PRO A 376 -30.54 -6.61 -12.77
C PRO A 376 -31.90 -6.56 -13.47
N GLY A 377 -31.97 -7.11 -14.68
CA GLY A 377 -33.22 -7.25 -15.45
C GLY A 377 -33.65 -6.03 -16.27
N GLN A 378 -33.04 -4.86 -16.06
CA GLN A 378 -33.27 -3.66 -16.90
C GLN A 378 -32.41 -3.65 -18.17
N ALA A 379 -31.31 -4.39 -18.14
CA ALA A 379 -30.39 -4.63 -19.24
C ALA A 379 -29.88 -6.08 -19.10
N PRO A 380 -29.20 -6.68 -20.11
CA PRO A 380 -28.63 -8.02 -19.99
C PRO A 380 -27.38 -8.06 -19.08
N LEU A 381 -27.37 -7.24 -18.03
CA LEU A 381 -26.31 -7.05 -17.06
C LEU A 381 -26.62 -7.89 -15.81
N PRO A 382 -25.60 -8.52 -15.20
CA PRO A 382 -25.76 -9.09 -13.87
C PRO A 382 -25.83 -7.97 -12.81
N ARG A 383 -26.00 -8.38 -11.56
CA ARG A 383 -26.03 -7.45 -10.43
C ARG A 383 -24.70 -6.79 -10.14
N GLU A 384 -23.61 -7.53 -10.25
CA GLU A 384 -22.28 -7.06 -9.88
C GLU A 384 -21.48 -6.73 -11.14
N LEU A 385 -21.07 -5.46 -11.25
CA LEU A 385 -20.19 -4.98 -12.32
C LEU A 385 -18.81 -4.67 -11.75
N GLU A 386 -17.77 -5.15 -12.42
CA GLU A 386 -16.39 -5.00 -12.01
C GLU A 386 -15.65 -3.92 -12.80
N ARG A 387 -15.99 -3.75 -14.08
CA ARG A 387 -15.34 -2.78 -14.96
C ARG A 387 -16.33 -2.02 -15.84
N VAL A 388 -15.95 -0.80 -16.22
CA VAL A 388 -16.70 0.09 -17.12
C VAL A 388 -15.75 0.87 -18.04
N ALA A 389 -16.08 0.96 -19.32
CA ALA A 389 -15.30 1.69 -20.31
C ALA A 389 -16.22 2.45 -21.29
N PRO A 390 -16.48 3.75 -21.04
CA PRO A 390 -17.16 4.61 -22.00
C PRO A 390 -16.21 4.99 -23.15
N ALA A 391 -16.64 4.78 -24.40
CA ALA A 391 -15.86 5.03 -25.61
C ALA A 391 -16.22 6.34 -26.32
N SER A 392 -15.29 6.83 -27.14
CA SER A 392 -15.42 8.12 -27.87
C SER A 392 -16.45 8.12 -28.98
N ASP A 393 -16.85 6.95 -29.48
CA ASP A 393 -17.92 6.79 -30.46
C ASP A 393 -19.32 6.69 -29.82
N GLY A 394 -19.42 6.78 -28.49
CA GLY A 394 -20.66 6.63 -27.73
C GLY A 394 -20.95 5.20 -27.29
N SER A 395 -20.10 4.22 -27.62
CA SER A 395 -20.22 2.87 -27.10
C SER A 395 -19.91 2.82 -25.59
N LEU A 396 -20.47 1.84 -24.89
CA LEU A 396 -20.15 1.58 -23.48
C LEU A 396 -19.94 0.09 -23.26
N ALA A 397 -18.77 -0.31 -22.78
CA ALA A 397 -18.55 -1.68 -22.30
C ALA A 397 -18.61 -1.75 -20.77
N VAL A 398 -19.20 -2.83 -20.27
CA VAL A 398 -19.16 -3.22 -18.85
C VAL A 398 -18.78 -4.70 -18.74
N ALA A 399 -18.04 -5.07 -17.70
CA ALA A 399 -17.63 -6.45 -17.45
C ALA A 399 -17.80 -6.89 -15.99
N TRP A 400 -17.85 -8.19 -15.78
CA TRP A 400 -18.02 -8.88 -14.49
C TRP A 400 -17.35 -10.26 -14.55
N SER A 401 -17.31 -10.97 -13.41
CA SER A 401 -16.85 -12.37 -13.34
C SER A 401 -17.64 -13.28 -14.29
N GLY A 402 -17.06 -13.61 -15.45
CA GLY A 402 -17.59 -14.56 -16.43
C GLY A 402 -18.17 -13.96 -17.72
N GLY A 403 -18.30 -12.63 -17.85
CA GLY A 403 -18.75 -12.05 -19.13
C GLY A 403 -18.64 -10.53 -19.23
N TYR A 404 -19.08 -10.01 -20.38
CA TYR A 404 -19.15 -8.57 -20.64
C TYR A 404 -20.36 -8.22 -21.50
N ALA A 405 -20.76 -6.95 -21.48
CA ALA A 405 -21.81 -6.42 -22.32
C ALA A 405 -21.37 -5.10 -22.95
N VAL A 406 -21.81 -4.87 -24.18
CA VAL A 406 -21.56 -3.64 -24.93
C VAL A 406 -22.89 -2.99 -25.27
N ARG A 407 -23.03 -1.72 -24.89
CA ARG A 407 -24.04 -0.83 -25.43
C ARG A 407 -23.47 -0.16 -26.67
N ASP A 408 -24.12 -0.34 -27.81
CA ASP A 408 -23.75 0.36 -29.03
C ASP A 408 -24.12 1.86 -28.96
N PRO A 409 -23.63 2.71 -29.88
CA PRO A 409 -23.99 4.13 -29.91
C PRO A 409 -25.50 4.40 -30.13
N GLY A 410 -26.24 3.42 -30.64
CA GLY A 410 -27.71 3.46 -30.78
C GLY A 410 -28.46 3.15 -29.49
N GLY A 411 -27.74 2.73 -28.44
CA GLY A 411 -28.28 2.42 -27.13
C GLY A 411 -28.66 0.94 -26.93
N HIS A 412 -28.40 0.06 -27.91
CA HIS A 412 -28.74 -1.35 -27.83
C HIS A 412 -27.67 -2.15 -27.09
N TRP A 413 -28.11 -3.02 -26.17
CA TRP A 413 -27.22 -3.87 -25.39
C TRP A 413 -27.01 -5.24 -26.04
N HIS A 414 -25.74 -5.65 -26.10
CA HIS A 414 -25.32 -6.97 -26.53
C HIS A 414 -24.48 -7.61 -25.43
N ARG A 415 -24.88 -8.80 -24.97
CA ARG A 415 -24.16 -9.59 -23.96
C ARG A 415 -23.31 -10.65 -24.64
N TYR A 416 -22.13 -10.87 -24.07
CA TYR A 416 -21.16 -11.84 -24.52
C TYR A 416 -20.56 -12.59 -23.33
N ASP A 417 -20.28 -13.87 -23.53
CA ASP A 417 -19.48 -14.66 -22.58
C ASP A 417 -18.00 -14.54 -22.95
N PHE A 418 -17.11 -14.61 -21.96
CA PHE A 418 -15.67 -14.64 -22.22
C PHE A 418 -15.28 -15.95 -22.93
N THR A 419 -15.26 -15.91 -24.26
CA THR A 419 -14.68 -16.95 -25.11
C THR A 419 -13.34 -16.48 -25.63
N PHE A 420 -12.30 -16.67 -24.82
CA PHE A 420 -10.94 -16.36 -25.24
C PHE A 420 -10.50 -17.34 -26.34
N PRO A 421 -10.05 -16.88 -27.52
CA PRO A 421 -9.60 -17.77 -28.58
C PRO A 421 -8.41 -18.61 -28.11
N GLU A 422 -8.66 -19.90 -27.84
CA GLU A 422 -7.71 -20.95 -27.37
C GLU A 422 -6.46 -20.38 -26.68
N ALA A 423 -6.67 -19.71 -25.55
CA ALA A 423 -5.60 -19.30 -24.65
C ALA A 423 -5.22 -20.50 -23.76
N SER A 424 -4.25 -21.30 -24.20
CA SER A 424 -3.49 -22.24 -23.34
C SER A 424 -4.24 -23.32 -22.54
N GLY A 425 -5.54 -23.56 -22.78
CA GLY A 425 -6.30 -24.57 -22.04
C GLY A 425 -6.57 -24.21 -20.57
N ARG A 426 -6.58 -22.92 -20.21
CA ARG A 426 -6.99 -22.42 -18.89
C ARG A 426 -8.41 -21.83 -18.97
N PRO A 427 -9.43 -22.52 -18.44
CA PRO A 427 -10.84 -22.06 -18.51
C PRO A 427 -11.16 -20.83 -17.64
N ASP A 428 -10.24 -20.38 -16.78
CA ASP A 428 -10.49 -19.36 -15.74
C ASP A 428 -9.68 -18.06 -15.96
N ALA A 429 -9.60 -17.58 -17.20
CA ALA A 429 -8.87 -16.34 -17.54
C ALA A 429 -9.56 -15.11 -16.93
N LYS A 430 -8.94 -14.51 -15.89
CA LYS A 430 -9.40 -13.30 -15.21
C LYS A 430 -9.12 -12.04 -16.03
N LEU A 431 -10.10 -11.14 -16.09
CA LEU A 431 -9.98 -9.80 -16.65
C LEU A 431 -9.37 -8.84 -15.62
N PHE A 432 -8.37 -8.06 -16.03
CA PHE A 432 -7.75 -7.02 -15.21
C PHE A 432 -8.35 -5.64 -15.50
N GLY A 433 -8.67 -5.33 -16.76
CA GLY A 433 -9.26 -4.04 -17.07
C GLY A 433 -9.89 -3.92 -18.45
N LEU A 434 -10.69 -2.86 -18.58
CA LEU A 434 -11.26 -2.39 -19.83
C LEU A 434 -10.76 -0.96 -20.10
N LEU A 435 -10.17 -0.71 -21.27
CA LEU A 435 -9.70 0.62 -21.64
C LEU A 435 -10.24 1.05 -22.99
N ALA A 436 -11.10 2.07 -23.02
CA ALA A 436 -11.48 2.70 -24.28
C ALA A 436 -10.35 3.60 -24.80
N ASP A 437 -10.05 3.52 -26.09
CA ASP A 437 -9.10 4.41 -26.75
C ASP A 437 -9.79 5.54 -27.55
N GLY A 438 -8.98 6.51 -27.99
CA GLY A 438 -9.45 7.67 -28.76
C GLY A 438 -10.01 7.36 -30.14
N SER A 439 -10.01 6.10 -30.59
CA SER A 439 -10.59 5.67 -31.87
C SER A 439 -11.93 4.94 -31.73
N GLY A 440 -12.42 4.77 -30.50
CA GLY A 440 -13.64 4.02 -30.20
C GLY A 440 -13.41 2.53 -29.97
N SER A 441 -12.16 2.04 -30.06
CA SER A 441 -11.83 0.67 -29.69
C SER A 441 -11.78 0.52 -28.17
N ILE A 442 -12.24 -0.62 -27.67
CA ILE A 442 -12.15 -0.97 -26.24
C ILE A 442 -11.14 -2.10 -26.10
N TRP A 443 -10.12 -1.90 -25.29
CA TRP A 443 -9.08 -2.88 -25.00
C TRP A 443 -9.47 -3.70 -23.77
N VAL A 444 -9.33 -5.01 -23.87
CA VAL A 444 -9.52 -5.97 -22.79
C VAL A 444 -8.15 -6.55 -22.47
N HIS A 445 -7.69 -6.43 -21.22
CA HIS A 445 -6.43 -7.03 -20.77
C HIS A 445 -6.65 -7.87 -19.51
N GLY A 446 -5.85 -8.92 -19.36
CA GLY A 446 -6.02 -9.90 -18.30
C GLY A 446 -5.06 -11.08 -18.38
N LEU A 447 -5.36 -12.11 -17.58
CA LEU A 447 -4.79 -13.44 -17.72
C LEU A 447 -5.16 -13.99 -19.11
N GLY A 448 -4.17 -14.31 -19.94
CA GLY A 448 -4.35 -14.74 -21.32
C GLY A 448 -4.00 -13.69 -22.38
N GLY A 449 -3.68 -12.45 -21.97
CA GLY A 449 -3.13 -11.40 -22.84
C GLY A 449 -4.07 -10.21 -23.06
N ALA A 450 -3.81 -9.45 -24.14
CA ALA A 450 -4.61 -8.30 -24.55
C ALA A 450 -5.41 -8.57 -25.83
N PHE A 451 -6.63 -8.04 -25.85
CA PHE A 451 -7.58 -8.18 -26.94
C PHE A 451 -8.25 -6.85 -27.26
N GLU A 452 -8.56 -6.63 -28.53
CA GLU A 452 -9.40 -5.51 -28.95
C GLU A 452 -10.84 -5.97 -29.06
N LEU A 453 -11.72 -5.28 -28.35
CA LEU A 453 -13.15 -5.34 -28.50
C LEU A 453 -13.58 -4.26 -29.49
N ARG A 454 -13.98 -4.70 -30.69
CA ARG A 454 -14.48 -3.82 -31.74
C ARG A 454 -15.76 -4.39 -32.33
N SER A 455 -16.82 -3.58 -32.37
CA SER A 455 -18.15 -3.97 -32.85
C SER A 455 -18.67 -5.25 -32.16
N GLY A 456 -18.49 -5.34 -30.84
CA GLY A 456 -18.97 -6.46 -30.02
C GLY A 456 -18.20 -7.78 -30.20
N LYS A 457 -17.08 -7.79 -30.92
CA LYS A 457 -16.24 -8.99 -31.08
C LYS A 457 -14.84 -8.77 -30.51
N ILE A 458 -14.43 -9.69 -29.64
CA ILE A 458 -13.06 -9.79 -29.15
C ILE A 458 -12.17 -10.33 -30.28
N ARG A 459 -11.14 -9.56 -30.64
CA ARG A 459 -10.12 -9.96 -31.61
C ARG A 459 -8.76 -9.93 -30.92
N ARG A 460 -8.02 -11.03 -31.09
CA ARG A 460 -6.60 -11.08 -30.71
C ARG A 460 -5.80 -10.27 -31.72
N ILE A 461 -5.01 -9.32 -31.23
CA ILE A 461 -4.16 -8.46 -32.07
C ILE A 461 -2.70 -8.91 -32.09
N VAL A 462 -2.25 -9.65 -31.06
CA VAL A 462 -0.86 -10.13 -30.96
C VAL A 462 -0.72 -11.53 -31.58
N ASP A 463 0.05 -11.66 -32.66
CA ASP A 463 0.28 -12.90 -33.43
C ASP A 463 1.06 -13.97 -32.62
N ARG A 464 0.81 -15.27 -32.91
CA ARG A 464 1.42 -16.44 -32.25
C ARG A 464 2.95 -16.51 -32.37
N ARG A 465 3.56 -15.77 -33.30
CA ARG A 465 5.03 -15.75 -33.48
C ARG A 465 5.79 -14.96 -32.40
N PHE A 466 5.08 -14.22 -31.55
CA PHE A 466 5.69 -13.48 -30.44
C PHE A 466 5.63 -14.32 -29.17
N ALA A 467 6.60 -15.22 -28.99
CA ALA A 467 6.60 -16.20 -27.90
C ALA A 467 6.72 -15.58 -26.49
N ALA A 468 7.14 -14.32 -26.37
CA ALA A 468 7.45 -13.64 -25.10
C ALA A 468 6.41 -12.59 -24.65
N VAL A 469 5.18 -12.62 -25.17
CA VAL A 469 4.07 -11.72 -24.75
C VAL A 469 2.82 -12.52 -24.37
N THR A 470 2.98 -13.79 -23.98
CA THR A 470 1.92 -14.79 -24.20
C THR A 470 1.21 -15.33 -22.96
N ARG A 471 1.39 -14.73 -21.78
CA ARG A 471 0.61 -15.15 -20.61
C ARG A 471 -0.24 -14.04 -20.01
N ASN A 472 0.33 -12.94 -19.52
CA ASN A 472 -0.47 -11.89 -18.86
C ASN A 472 -0.10 -10.49 -19.34
N VAL A 473 -1.11 -9.69 -19.67
CA VAL A 473 -0.96 -8.25 -19.93
C VAL A 473 -1.65 -7.49 -18.80
N ASN A 474 -0.88 -6.68 -18.08
CA ASN A 474 -1.33 -5.93 -16.92
C ASN A 474 -1.97 -4.61 -17.33
N HIS A 475 -1.44 -3.92 -18.33
CA HIS A 475 -2.03 -2.68 -18.86
C HIS A 475 -1.72 -2.47 -20.34
N VAL A 476 -2.58 -1.70 -21.02
CA VAL A 476 -2.42 -1.32 -22.43
C VAL A 476 -2.45 0.20 -22.52
N LEU A 477 -1.50 0.81 -23.22
CA LEU A 477 -1.51 2.24 -23.48
C LEU A 477 -1.41 2.51 -24.97
N ARG A 478 -2.36 3.28 -25.51
CA ARG A 478 -2.25 3.83 -26.86
C ARG A 478 -1.79 5.28 -26.80
N THR A 479 -0.64 5.55 -27.39
CA THR A 479 -0.07 6.91 -27.46
C THR A 479 -0.69 7.72 -28.60
N ALA A 480 -0.52 9.04 -28.57
CA ALA A 480 -1.14 9.97 -29.53
C ALA A 480 -0.72 9.73 -30.99
N ASP A 481 0.45 9.14 -31.23
CA ASP A 481 0.92 8.76 -32.57
C ASP A 481 0.32 7.44 -33.07
N GLY A 482 -0.54 6.79 -32.27
CA GLY A 482 -1.20 5.53 -32.56
C GLY A 482 -0.41 4.28 -32.14
N THR A 483 0.79 4.42 -31.58
CA THR A 483 1.61 3.30 -31.08
C THR A 483 0.97 2.68 -29.84
N LEU A 484 0.93 1.34 -29.80
CA LEU A 484 0.43 0.57 -28.67
C LEU A 484 1.58 0.09 -27.80
N TRP A 485 1.38 0.18 -26.50
CA TRP A 485 2.30 -0.27 -25.48
C TRP A 485 1.60 -1.27 -24.57
N PHE A 486 2.28 -2.36 -24.24
CA PHE A 486 1.76 -3.42 -23.40
C PHE A 486 2.68 -3.61 -22.19
N ALA A 487 2.15 -3.37 -21.00
CA ALA A 487 2.78 -3.76 -19.75
C ALA A 487 2.47 -5.23 -19.51
N SER A 488 3.50 -6.05 -19.41
CA SER A 488 3.35 -7.50 -19.28
C SER A 488 4.28 -8.05 -18.22
N THR A 489 4.08 -9.33 -17.93
CA THR A 489 5.01 -10.07 -17.07
C THR A 489 6.40 -10.14 -17.67
N ASP A 490 6.50 -10.15 -18.98
CA ASP A 490 7.76 -10.36 -19.67
C ASP A 490 8.43 -9.00 -20.00
N GLY A 491 7.93 -7.92 -19.36
CA GLY A 491 8.40 -6.55 -19.51
C GLY A 491 7.47 -5.70 -20.39
N LEU A 492 8.05 -4.67 -21.02
CA LEU A 492 7.34 -3.70 -21.83
C LEU A 492 7.46 -4.04 -23.33
N CYS A 493 6.32 -4.19 -24.02
CA CYS A 493 6.28 -4.34 -25.47
C CYS A 493 5.79 -3.04 -26.12
N ARG A 494 6.52 -2.58 -27.15
CA ARG A 494 6.06 -1.54 -28.08
C ARG A 494 5.58 -2.18 -29.37
N GLN A 495 4.32 -1.99 -29.74
CA GLN A 495 3.78 -2.45 -31.01
C GLN A 495 3.61 -1.30 -32.01
N SER A 496 4.29 -1.43 -33.15
CA SER A 496 4.10 -0.60 -34.34
C SER A 496 3.65 -1.49 -35.51
N GLY A 497 2.41 -1.32 -35.95
CA GLY A 497 1.80 -2.19 -36.96
C GLY A 497 1.69 -3.65 -36.48
N ARG A 498 2.36 -4.58 -37.16
CA ARG A 498 2.40 -6.02 -36.78
C ARG A 498 3.65 -6.41 -35.98
N HIS A 499 4.54 -5.47 -35.69
CA HIS A 499 5.80 -5.74 -35.01
C HIS A 499 5.71 -5.34 -33.53
N CYS A 500 6.10 -6.22 -32.62
CA CYS A 500 6.26 -5.94 -31.19
C CYS A 500 7.75 -5.99 -30.83
N ASP A 501 8.29 -4.85 -30.42
CA ASP A 501 9.63 -4.70 -29.86
C ASP A 501 9.54 -4.89 -28.34
N THR A 502 9.98 -6.04 -27.82
CA THR A 502 10.12 -6.23 -26.36
C THR A 502 11.37 -5.49 -25.89
N LEU A 503 11.17 -4.49 -25.04
CA LEU A 503 12.26 -3.84 -24.32
C LEU A 503 12.60 -4.72 -23.11
N SER A 504 13.48 -5.71 -23.28
CA SER A 504 13.93 -6.59 -22.18
C SER A 504 15.44 -6.51 -21.91
N ALA A 505 15.78 -6.58 -20.61
CA ALA A 505 17.01 -7.02 -19.92
C ALA A 505 18.43 -6.63 -20.40
N GLN A 506 18.68 -6.18 -21.63
CA GLN A 506 20.05 -6.14 -22.16
C GLN A 506 20.90 -4.91 -21.82
N ARG A 507 20.49 -4.02 -20.89
CA ARG A 507 21.46 -3.13 -20.20
C ARG A 507 20.90 -2.22 -19.10
N TRP A 508 19.60 -1.94 -18.99
CA TRP A 508 19.11 -0.90 -18.05
C TRP A 508 17.70 -1.07 -17.48
N LEU A 509 16.92 -2.08 -17.90
CA LEU A 509 15.59 -2.37 -17.38
C LEU A 509 15.69 -3.49 -16.34
N PRO A 510 15.25 -3.28 -15.09
CA PRO A 510 15.09 -4.37 -14.13
C PRO A 510 13.97 -5.36 -14.49
N ALA A 511 13.12 -5.03 -15.47
CA ALA A 511 11.76 -5.53 -15.49
C ALA A 511 11.58 -6.83 -16.28
N GLU A 512 11.53 -7.94 -15.55
CA GLU A 512 10.33 -8.77 -15.58
C GLU A 512 9.26 -8.06 -14.72
N TRP A 513 7.98 -8.06 -15.15
CA TRP A 513 6.78 -7.50 -14.47
C TRP A 513 6.58 -5.98 -14.48
N THR A 514 6.26 -5.43 -15.66
CA THR A 514 5.66 -4.09 -15.79
C THR A 514 4.18 -4.15 -15.39
N LEU A 515 3.74 -3.26 -14.51
CA LEU A 515 2.36 -3.25 -13.99
C LEU A 515 1.48 -2.29 -14.80
N ASP A 516 1.82 -1.02 -14.79
CA ASP A 516 0.96 0.02 -15.37
C ASP A 516 1.73 1.00 -16.27
N LEU A 517 1.00 1.69 -17.15
CA LEU A 517 1.49 2.58 -18.19
C LEU A 517 0.67 3.87 -18.23
N LEU A 518 1.38 5.01 -18.23
CA LEU A 518 0.77 6.32 -18.35
C LEU A 518 1.51 7.18 -19.39
N ALA A 519 0.74 7.78 -20.29
CA ALA A 519 1.29 8.80 -21.20
C ALA A 519 1.59 10.07 -20.40
N GLY A 520 2.84 10.53 -20.48
CA GLY A 520 3.32 11.72 -19.79
C GLY A 520 3.54 12.92 -20.71
N PRO A 521 3.94 14.07 -20.13
CA PRO A 521 4.21 15.29 -20.86
C PRO A 521 5.23 15.09 -21.98
N HIS A 522 5.08 15.90 -23.04
CA HIS A 522 5.97 15.93 -24.21
C HIS A 522 6.13 14.58 -24.94
N GLY A 523 5.15 13.67 -24.84
CA GLY A 523 5.21 12.37 -25.49
C GLY A 523 6.09 11.34 -24.77
N SER A 524 6.42 11.58 -23.50
CA SER A 524 7.08 10.56 -22.66
C SER A 524 6.11 9.48 -22.22
N ILE A 525 6.63 8.29 -21.90
CA ILE A 525 5.83 7.19 -21.37
C ILE A 525 6.38 6.83 -20.01
N TRP A 526 5.50 6.75 -19.03
CA TRP A 526 5.83 6.39 -17.66
C TRP A 526 5.27 5.01 -17.37
N PHE A 527 6.02 4.23 -16.59
CA PHE A 527 5.60 2.89 -16.23
C PHE A 527 6.10 2.50 -14.84
N SER A 528 5.27 1.73 -14.14
CA SER A 528 5.63 1.09 -12.89
C SER A 528 6.09 -0.35 -13.13
N ALA A 529 7.08 -0.78 -12.36
CA ALA A 529 7.50 -2.18 -12.31
C ALA A 529 7.25 -2.73 -10.90
N TYR A 530 6.72 -3.95 -10.79
CA TYR A 530 6.44 -4.57 -9.50
C TYR A 530 7.71 -4.58 -8.65
N GLN A 531 7.69 -3.92 -7.50
CA GLN A 531 8.80 -3.65 -6.59
C GLN A 531 10.05 -2.98 -7.21
N GLY A 532 10.02 -2.64 -8.49
CA GLY A 532 11.12 -2.04 -9.25
C GLY A 532 11.05 -0.52 -9.38
N GLY A 533 9.99 0.13 -8.89
CA GLY A 533 9.85 1.60 -8.90
C GLY A 533 9.23 2.16 -10.18
N LEU A 534 9.47 3.46 -10.41
CA LEU A 534 8.86 4.25 -11.49
C LEU A 534 9.90 4.66 -12.53
N TYR A 535 9.56 4.46 -13.80
CA TYR A 535 10.46 4.67 -14.93
C TYR A 535 9.85 5.60 -15.97
N ARG A 536 10.73 6.24 -16.74
CA ARG A 536 10.35 7.12 -17.84
C ARG A 536 11.10 6.77 -19.12
N LEU A 537 10.37 6.70 -20.23
CA LEU A 537 10.88 6.64 -21.60
C LEU A 537 10.73 8.00 -22.29
N LEU A 538 11.84 8.51 -22.85
CA LEU A 538 11.88 9.82 -23.51
C LEU A 538 11.78 9.71 -25.06
N PRO A 539 11.06 10.64 -25.73
CA PRO A 539 11.09 10.79 -27.19
C PRO A 539 12.37 11.50 -27.66
N PRO A 540 12.71 11.47 -28.98
CA PRO A 540 12.03 10.79 -30.08
C PRO A 540 12.41 9.31 -30.21
N SER A 541 13.36 8.83 -29.41
CA SER A 541 14.00 7.54 -29.65
C SER A 541 13.39 6.37 -28.89
N SER A 542 12.54 6.58 -27.86
CA SER A 542 11.92 5.49 -27.07
C SER A 542 12.93 4.39 -26.61
N SER A 543 14.23 4.72 -26.61
CA SER A 543 15.37 3.83 -26.36
C SER A 543 16.20 4.25 -25.15
N ARG A 544 15.91 5.44 -24.59
CA ARG A 544 16.56 5.94 -23.38
C ARG A 544 15.60 5.83 -22.20
N LEU A 545 15.85 4.82 -21.38
CA LEU A 545 15.22 4.63 -20.08
C LEU A 545 15.94 5.49 -19.02
N VAL A 546 15.18 6.16 -18.16
CA VAL A 546 15.70 6.83 -16.97
C VAL A 546 14.84 6.47 -15.78
N VAL A 547 15.45 6.34 -14.60
CA VAL A 547 14.72 6.30 -13.32
C VAL A 547 14.04 7.65 -13.12
N ALA A 548 12.75 7.64 -12.81
CA ALA A 548 11.93 8.83 -12.85
C ALA A 548 12.37 9.96 -11.89
N ASP A 549 13.03 9.62 -10.77
CA ASP A 549 13.54 10.57 -9.78
C ASP A 549 14.92 11.16 -10.11
N GLY A 550 15.55 10.71 -11.19
CA GLY A 550 16.89 11.15 -11.59
C GLY A 550 18.01 10.76 -10.62
N LEU A 551 17.71 10.08 -9.50
CA LEU A 551 18.68 9.60 -8.53
C LEU A 551 19.23 8.26 -8.99
N ARG A 552 20.55 8.10 -8.96
CA ARG A 552 21.20 6.86 -9.45
C ARG A 552 21.12 5.68 -8.50
N GLN A 553 20.97 5.93 -7.21
CA GLN A 553 21.04 4.92 -6.16
C GLN A 553 20.04 5.27 -5.03
N PRO A 554 19.45 4.28 -4.36
CA PRO A 554 18.40 4.47 -3.37
C PRO A 554 18.91 4.68 -1.93
N VAL A 555 20.16 4.34 -1.64
CA VAL A 555 20.74 4.49 -0.30
C VAL A 555 21.55 5.76 -0.25
N ASN A 556 20.90 6.79 0.26
CA ASN A 556 21.52 8.06 0.62
C ASN A 556 22.10 7.93 2.03
N TYR A 557 23.41 8.17 2.17
CA TYR A 557 24.10 8.05 3.45
C TYR A 557 24.05 9.34 4.27
N ASP A 558 24.19 10.50 3.62
CA ASP A 558 24.24 11.81 4.28
C ASP A 558 23.64 12.91 3.37
N LEU A 559 23.32 14.06 3.98
CA LEU A 559 22.71 15.22 3.34
C LEU A 559 23.45 16.51 3.67
N CYS A 560 23.76 17.31 2.65
CA CYS A 560 24.40 18.62 2.80
C CYS A 560 23.76 19.69 1.93
N ARG A 561 24.02 20.96 2.24
CA ARG A 561 23.65 22.09 1.38
C ARG A 561 24.92 22.80 0.94
N LEU A 562 24.93 23.27 -0.31
CA LEU A 562 25.94 24.17 -0.84
C LEU A 562 25.28 25.06 -1.90
N ALA A 563 25.44 26.38 -1.76
CA ALA A 563 24.92 27.37 -2.71
C ALA A 563 23.44 27.15 -3.08
N GLY A 564 22.57 26.90 -2.08
CA GLY A 564 21.13 26.67 -2.28
C GLY A 564 20.75 25.27 -2.80
N HIS A 565 21.72 24.47 -3.25
CA HIS A 565 21.50 23.11 -3.69
C HIS A 565 21.60 22.13 -2.52
N ILE A 566 20.89 21.01 -2.63
CA ILE A 566 20.96 19.90 -1.70
C ILE A 566 21.85 18.82 -2.32
N TYR A 567 22.69 18.20 -1.51
CA TYR A 567 23.60 17.16 -1.95
C TYR A 567 23.37 15.92 -1.09
N THR A 568 23.35 14.76 -1.74
CA THR A 568 23.29 13.48 -1.04
C THR A 568 24.35 12.51 -1.54
N THR A 569 25.06 11.88 -0.61
CA THR A 569 26.14 10.93 -0.91
C THR A 569 25.59 9.51 -0.97
N HIS A 570 26.07 8.72 -1.93
CA HIS A 570 25.65 7.33 -2.14
C HIS A 570 26.84 6.48 -2.61
N GLY A 571 26.63 5.16 -2.73
CA GLY A 571 27.72 4.21 -3.02
C GLY A 571 28.43 4.44 -4.37
N GLU A 572 27.78 5.11 -5.30
CA GLU A 572 28.33 5.45 -6.62
C GLU A 572 28.86 6.89 -6.76
N GLY A 573 28.77 7.72 -5.72
CA GLY A 573 29.19 9.11 -5.78
C GLY A 573 28.27 10.07 -5.03
N LEU A 574 27.87 11.15 -5.70
CA LEU A 574 27.07 12.24 -5.12
C LEU A 574 25.99 12.69 -6.09
N SER A 575 24.77 12.87 -5.58
CA SER A 575 23.67 13.50 -6.31
C SER A 575 23.47 14.93 -5.81
N ARG A 576 23.34 15.88 -6.73
CA ARG A 576 22.98 17.28 -6.48
C ARG A 576 21.55 17.52 -6.91
N PHE A 577 20.76 18.04 -5.99
CA PHE A 577 19.41 18.51 -6.19
C PHE A 577 19.39 20.04 -6.21
N GLU A 578 18.78 20.61 -7.25
CA GLU A 578 18.44 22.02 -7.40
C GLU A 578 16.95 22.24 -7.08
N PRO A 579 16.60 22.78 -5.89
CA PRO A 579 15.21 22.91 -5.47
C PRO A 579 14.34 23.77 -6.38
N ALA A 580 14.89 24.87 -6.91
CA ALA A 580 14.13 25.81 -7.73
C ALA A 580 13.76 25.25 -9.11
N GLY A 581 14.57 24.34 -9.66
CA GLY A 581 14.40 23.78 -11.00
C GLY A 581 13.91 22.34 -11.03
N ASN A 582 13.68 21.73 -9.85
CA ASN A 582 13.33 20.31 -9.72
C ASN A 582 14.30 19.38 -10.47
N LYS A 583 15.60 19.69 -10.39
CA LYS A 583 16.63 19.06 -11.22
C LYS A 583 17.63 18.27 -10.37
N VAL A 584 17.97 17.07 -10.84
CA VAL A 584 19.05 16.24 -10.27
C VAL A 584 20.20 16.10 -11.25
N ASP A 585 21.41 16.41 -10.77
CA ASP A 585 22.67 16.12 -11.45
C ASP A 585 23.44 15.06 -10.63
N ASN A 586 24.03 14.08 -11.31
CA ASN A 586 24.77 13.00 -10.65
C ASN A 586 26.27 13.14 -10.95
N PHE A 587 27.09 13.14 -9.91
CA PHE A 587 28.56 13.14 -9.98
C PHE A 587 29.07 11.75 -9.65
N ILE A 588 29.57 11.05 -10.67
CA ILE A 588 29.90 9.62 -10.60
C ILE A 588 31.31 9.46 -10.01
N SER A 589 31.48 8.49 -9.11
CA SER A 589 32.80 8.08 -8.62
C SER A 589 33.71 7.66 -9.78
N GLY A 590 34.95 8.15 -9.77
CA GLY A 590 35.89 8.00 -10.89
C GLY A 590 35.77 9.09 -11.97
N ALA A 591 34.82 10.02 -11.86
CA ALA A 591 34.67 11.17 -12.75
C ALA A 591 34.74 12.49 -11.96
N GLU A 592 34.93 13.60 -12.68
CA GLU A 592 34.80 14.97 -12.13
C GLU A 592 35.65 15.24 -10.87
N GLY A 593 36.77 14.52 -10.70
CA GLY A 593 37.66 14.67 -9.54
C GLY A 593 37.15 14.00 -8.26
N ILE A 594 36.11 13.17 -8.35
CA ILE A 594 35.65 12.26 -7.30
C ILE A 594 36.35 10.91 -7.53
N PRO A 595 37.12 10.38 -6.56
CA PRO A 595 37.78 9.08 -6.72
C PRO A 595 36.75 7.93 -6.75
N PRO A 596 37.10 6.76 -7.30
CA PRO A 596 36.26 5.57 -7.23
C PRO A 596 35.97 5.17 -5.78
N GLY A 597 34.73 4.78 -5.51
CA GLY A 597 34.32 4.22 -4.22
C GLY A 597 33.19 4.99 -3.52
N GLU A 598 32.66 4.36 -2.47
CA GLU A 598 31.55 4.86 -1.65
C GLU A 598 31.86 6.18 -0.92
N LEU A 599 30.98 7.16 -1.12
CA LEU A 599 30.90 8.39 -0.34
C LEU A 599 29.76 8.26 0.68
N ASN A 600 30.10 8.37 1.97
CA ASN A 600 29.11 8.17 3.04
C ASN A 600 28.84 9.42 3.85
N HIS A 601 29.70 10.43 3.72
CA HIS A 601 29.63 11.63 4.54
C HIS A 601 29.90 12.88 3.71
N CYS A 602 29.22 13.95 4.09
CA CYS A 602 29.48 15.27 3.55
C CYS A 602 29.47 16.32 4.67
N ARG A 603 30.19 17.43 4.47
CA ARG A 603 30.15 18.57 5.39
C ARG A 603 30.41 19.88 4.65
N GLU A 604 29.61 20.90 4.94
CA GLU A 604 29.89 22.25 4.45
C GLU A 604 31.09 22.85 5.17
N THR A 605 32.03 23.41 4.40
CA THR A 605 33.29 23.94 4.92
C THR A 605 33.23 25.41 5.35
N GLY A 606 32.15 26.11 5.01
CA GLY A 606 31.91 27.53 5.30
C GLY A 606 32.59 28.50 4.33
N ASP A 607 33.31 28.00 3.32
CA ASP A 607 33.95 28.79 2.26
C ASP A 607 33.44 28.42 0.86
N GLY A 608 32.22 27.88 0.79
CA GLY A 608 31.58 27.51 -0.47
C GLY A 608 32.07 26.17 -1.04
N LEU A 609 32.57 25.26 -0.19
CA LEU A 609 32.92 23.89 -0.58
C LEU A 609 32.16 22.87 0.28
N LEU A 610 32.11 21.64 -0.23
CA LEU A 610 31.78 20.45 0.55
C LEU A 610 33.05 19.62 0.77
N ALA A 611 33.28 19.19 2.01
CA ALA A 611 34.20 18.11 2.32
C ALA A 611 33.45 16.77 2.26
N LEU A 612 33.87 15.87 1.38
CA LEU A 612 33.27 14.54 1.19
C LEU A 612 34.26 13.46 1.60
N TRP A 613 33.81 12.43 2.32
CA TRP A 613 34.65 11.29 2.70
C TRP A 613 33.81 10.03 2.91
N GLY A 614 34.46 8.87 2.91
CA GLY A 614 33.80 7.58 3.05
C GLY A 614 34.79 6.43 2.91
N PRO A 615 34.38 5.19 3.25
CA PRO A 615 35.25 4.02 3.22
C PRO A 615 35.80 3.73 1.82
N GLY A 616 35.09 4.12 0.75
CA GLY A 616 35.58 3.96 -0.61
C GLY A 616 36.65 4.98 -1.03
N VAL A 617 36.71 6.15 -0.39
CA VAL A 617 37.68 7.20 -0.74
C VAL A 617 39.06 6.83 -0.18
N HIS A 618 39.89 6.17 -1.00
CA HIS A 618 41.24 5.71 -0.60
C HIS A 618 41.21 4.89 0.71
N SER A 619 40.24 3.97 0.85
CA SER A 619 40.02 3.19 2.08
C SER A 619 39.71 4.06 3.32
N GLY A 620 39.02 5.19 3.13
CA GLY A 620 38.68 6.15 4.17
C GLY A 620 39.79 7.14 4.52
N LYS A 621 40.88 7.18 3.76
CA LYS A 621 42.13 7.90 4.12
C LYS A 621 42.33 9.21 3.34
N ALA A 622 41.25 9.77 2.78
CA ALA A 622 41.30 11.02 2.07
C ALA A 622 39.98 11.78 2.17
N VAL A 623 40.04 13.09 1.96
CA VAL A 623 38.88 13.98 1.84
C VAL A 623 38.84 14.52 0.42
N VAL A 624 37.65 14.62 -0.16
CA VAL A 624 37.42 15.34 -1.42
C VAL A 624 36.82 16.70 -1.09
N LEU A 625 37.48 17.77 -1.52
CA LEU A 625 36.93 19.13 -1.49
C LEU A 625 36.19 19.38 -2.80
N PHE A 626 34.88 19.55 -2.72
CA PHE A 626 33.98 19.64 -3.87
C PHE A 626 33.36 21.04 -3.96
N ASP A 627 33.51 21.68 -5.11
CA ASP A 627 33.07 23.07 -5.35
C ASP A 627 31.66 23.19 -5.96
N GLY A 628 30.96 22.07 -6.10
CA GLY A 628 29.66 22.01 -6.78
C GLY A 628 29.75 21.52 -8.23
N GLN A 629 30.95 21.43 -8.80
CA GLN A 629 31.21 20.92 -10.14
C GLN A 629 32.34 19.88 -10.19
N ARG A 630 33.41 20.07 -9.42
CA ARG A 630 34.57 19.16 -9.39
C ARG A 630 35.10 18.93 -7.99
N GLY A 631 35.59 17.72 -7.78
CA GLY A 631 36.30 17.29 -6.58
C GLY A 631 37.81 17.53 -6.68
N ARG A 632 38.43 17.83 -5.55
CA ARG A 632 39.89 17.87 -5.37
C ARG A 632 40.28 17.00 -4.19
N LEU A 633 41.16 16.04 -4.42
CA LEU A 633 41.57 15.09 -3.39
C LEU A 633 42.61 15.71 -2.44
N VAL A 634 42.38 15.58 -1.15
CA VAL A 634 43.35 15.86 -0.08
C VAL A 634 43.70 14.54 0.60
N GLY A 635 44.91 14.06 0.33
CA GLY A 635 45.40 12.76 0.77
C GLY A 635 46.80 12.82 1.38
N SER A 636 47.55 11.73 1.23
CA SER A 636 48.88 11.57 1.84
C SER A 636 49.88 12.63 1.41
N GLU A 637 49.80 13.11 0.17
CA GLU A 637 50.67 14.19 -0.36
C GLU A 637 50.48 15.52 0.40
N GLN A 638 49.27 15.75 0.93
CA GLN A 638 48.91 16.94 1.70
C GLN A 638 49.11 16.76 3.21
N GLY A 639 49.67 15.62 3.63
CA GLY A 639 49.96 15.29 5.03
C GLY A 639 48.89 14.46 5.73
N MET A 640 47.99 13.80 5.00
CA MET A 640 47.01 12.87 5.60
C MET A 640 47.71 11.60 6.10
N PRO A 641 47.50 11.18 7.35
CA PRO A 641 48.06 9.94 7.87
C PRO A 641 47.41 8.73 7.20
N ASN A 642 48.12 7.59 7.20
CA ASN A 642 47.63 6.32 6.63
C ASN A 642 46.59 5.63 7.53
N GLN A 643 45.55 6.36 7.93
CA GLN A 643 44.48 5.91 8.82
C GLN A 643 43.13 6.45 8.35
N PRO A 644 42.04 5.69 8.51
CA PRO A 644 40.72 6.17 8.16
C PRO A 644 40.30 7.38 8.99
N ILE A 645 39.59 8.29 8.34
CA ILE A 645 38.91 9.41 8.94
C ILE A 645 37.68 8.88 9.68
N VAL A 646 37.57 9.21 10.96
CA VAL A 646 36.46 8.75 11.81
C VAL A 646 35.43 9.86 11.99
N ALA A 647 35.90 11.11 12.13
CA ALA A 647 35.03 12.27 12.27
C ALA A 647 35.66 13.52 11.65
N LEU A 648 34.79 14.40 11.14
CA LEU A 648 35.18 15.69 10.58
C LEU A 648 34.10 16.71 10.94
N CYS A 649 34.54 17.88 11.42
CA CYS A 649 33.66 19.01 11.70
C CYS A 649 34.26 20.33 11.22
N THR A 650 33.40 21.30 10.93
CA THR A 650 33.82 22.65 10.53
C THR A 650 34.02 23.51 11.79
N ARG A 651 35.27 23.90 12.08
CA ARG A 651 35.58 24.76 13.23
C ARG A 651 35.42 26.23 12.90
N GLN A 652 35.90 26.64 11.73
CA GLN A 652 35.79 28.00 11.19
C GLN A 652 35.66 27.89 9.66
N PRO A 653 35.16 28.91 8.97
CA PRO A 653 35.27 28.97 7.51
C PRO A 653 36.70 28.64 7.07
N ARG A 654 36.82 27.76 6.08
CA ARG A 654 38.08 27.22 5.54
C ARG A 654 38.87 26.26 6.44
N ARG A 655 38.58 26.16 7.74
CA ARG A 655 39.34 25.35 8.70
C ARG A 655 38.49 24.23 9.30
N LEU A 656 38.77 23.01 8.88
CA LEU A 656 38.12 21.79 9.36
C LEU A 656 38.97 21.12 10.42
N LEU A 657 38.35 20.54 11.45
CA LEU A 657 39.00 19.64 12.39
C LEU A 657 38.63 18.21 12.02
N LEU A 658 39.66 17.39 11.86
CA LEU A 658 39.57 16.00 11.44
C LEU A 658 40.16 15.10 12.54
N ALA A 659 39.47 14.01 12.83
CA ALA A 659 39.95 12.94 13.71
C ALA A 659 40.16 11.66 12.90
N THR A 660 41.34 11.08 13.03
CA THR A 660 41.58 9.66 12.75
C THR A 660 41.64 8.88 14.06
N ARG A 661 41.91 7.57 13.99
CA ARG A 661 42.08 6.73 15.18
C ARG A 661 43.09 7.33 16.18
N ASP A 662 44.22 7.81 15.68
CA ASP A 662 45.34 8.26 16.53
C ASP A 662 45.68 9.75 16.38
N HIS A 663 45.08 10.48 15.44
CA HIS A 663 45.48 11.85 15.12
C HIS A 663 44.30 12.82 15.12
N LEU A 664 44.58 14.07 15.55
CA LEU A 664 43.71 15.23 15.38
C LEU A 664 44.44 16.26 14.52
N LEU A 665 43.82 16.66 13.42
CA LEU A 665 44.44 17.49 12.38
C LEU A 665 43.50 18.63 11.99
N TYR A 666 44.07 19.80 11.73
CA TYR A 666 43.39 20.87 11.01
C TYR A 666 43.66 20.74 9.51
N LEU A 667 42.59 20.73 8.72
CA LEU A 667 42.65 20.91 7.28
C LEU A 667 42.31 22.36 6.95
N ASP A 668 43.27 23.07 6.37
CA ASP A 668 43.02 24.33 5.67
C ASP A 668 42.60 24.01 4.23
N THR A 669 41.34 24.28 3.90
CA THR A 669 40.75 23.99 2.59
C THR A 669 41.31 24.90 1.47
N GLY A 670 41.82 26.08 1.82
CA GLY A 670 42.43 27.01 0.87
C GLY A 670 43.83 26.60 0.47
N GLU A 671 44.67 26.31 1.46
CA GLU A 671 46.02 25.81 1.24
C GLU A 671 46.06 24.32 0.86
N GLN A 672 44.95 23.60 1.07
CA GLN A 672 44.84 22.15 0.96
C GLN A 672 45.92 21.43 1.78
N ARG A 673 46.11 21.89 3.02
CA ARG A 673 47.21 21.44 3.87
C ARG A 673 46.72 20.98 5.23
N LEU A 674 47.23 19.84 5.66
CA LEU A 674 46.98 19.31 7.00
C LEU A 674 48.07 19.74 7.98
N ARG A 675 47.65 20.14 9.18
CA ARG A 675 48.54 20.49 10.28
C ARG A 675 48.07 19.80 11.57
N PRO A 676 48.96 19.21 12.39
CA PRO A 676 48.56 18.64 13.66
C PRO A 676 47.92 19.67 14.59
N ALA A 677 46.80 19.30 15.23
CA ALA A 677 46.17 20.08 16.29
C ALA A 677 46.94 19.86 17.60
N ARG A 678 48.12 20.50 17.72
CA ARG A 678 49.09 20.25 18.81
C ARG A 678 48.52 20.56 20.19
N GLU A 679 47.66 21.57 20.29
CA GLU A 679 46.94 21.92 21.51
C GLU A 679 45.96 20.82 21.95
N LEU A 680 45.54 19.94 21.04
CA LEU A 680 44.69 18.79 21.31
C LEU A 680 45.47 17.47 21.38
N ALA A 681 46.81 17.50 21.44
CA ALA A 681 47.63 16.29 21.45
C ALA A 681 47.30 15.34 22.61
N GLY A 682 46.80 15.84 23.75
CA GLY A 682 46.35 15.00 24.87
C GLY A 682 45.10 14.15 24.58
N LEU A 683 44.37 14.46 23.50
CA LEU A 683 43.27 13.64 22.97
C LEU A 683 43.75 12.65 21.91
N ALA A 684 44.90 12.90 21.27
CA ALA A 684 45.49 11.99 20.31
C ALA A 684 45.85 10.66 21.02
N GLY A 685 45.38 9.54 20.47
CA GLY A 685 45.51 8.20 21.07
C GLY A 685 44.34 7.76 21.99
N ARG A 686 43.41 8.65 22.34
CA ARG A 686 42.19 8.31 23.11
C ARG A 686 41.01 7.86 22.23
N HIS A 687 41.29 7.52 20.96
CA HIS A 687 40.31 7.00 19.99
C HIS A 687 39.04 7.88 19.94
N VAL A 688 39.19 9.09 19.39
CA VAL A 688 38.05 9.99 19.15
C VAL A 688 37.12 9.35 18.13
N THR A 689 35.84 9.19 18.49
CA THR A 689 34.82 8.58 17.63
C THR A 689 33.97 9.62 16.93
N GLN A 690 33.73 10.78 17.57
CA GLN A 690 32.86 11.81 17.02
C GLN A 690 33.36 13.22 17.37
N LEU A 691 33.12 14.14 16.43
CA LEU A 691 33.37 15.57 16.57
C LEU A 691 32.09 16.32 16.25
N ALA A 692 31.71 17.25 17.12
CA ALA A 692 30.59 18.16 16.88
C ALA A 692 31.04 19.59 17.12
N CYS A 693 30.90 20.46 16.12
CA CYS A 693 31.49 21.79 16.14
C CYS A 693 30.49 22.82 15.62
N ARG A 694 30.19 23.82 16.45
CA ARG A 694 29.52 25.03 16.00
C ARG A 694 30.58 25.92 15.33
N PRO A 695 30.39 26.39 14.09
CA PRO A 695 31.36 27.28 13.44
C PRO A 695 31.66 28.51 14.29
N ALA A 696 32.94 28.81 14.47
CA ALA A 696 33.48 29.86 15.34
C ALA A 696 32.99 29.81 16.81
N GLY A 697 32.53 28.65 17.27
CA GLY A 697 31.93 28.49 18.59
C GLY A 697 32.43 27.27 19.36
N GLU A 698 31.55 26.77 20.20
CA GLU A 698 31.76 25.59 21.02
C GLU A 698 32.00 24.34 20.15
N ALA A 699 32.93 23.48 20.57
CA ALA A 699 33.19 22.21 19.93
C ALA A 699 33.46 21.13 20.97
N TRP A 700 33.13 19.90 20.59
CA TRP A 700 33.15 18.74 21.45
C TRP A 700 33.75 17.54 20.73
N ALA A 701 34.47 16.71 21.48
CA ALA A 701 34.94 15.41 21.05
C ALA A 701 34.42 14.33 21.99
N LEU A 702 33.91 13.24 21.43
CA LEU A 702 33.55 12.02 22.15
C LEU A 702 34.61 10.95 21.88
N THR A 703 35.05 10.27 22.93
CA THR A 703 36.02 9.17 22.85
C THR A 703 35.34 7.81 22.92
N LEU A 704 36.02 6.76 22.45
CA LEU A 704 35.51 5.38 22.44
C LEU A 704 35.16 4.86 23.85
N ASP A 705 35.88 5.30 24.88
CA ASP A 705 35.61 4.98 26.29
C ASP A 705 34.49 5.83 26.92
N GLY A 706 33.79 6.64 26.11
CA GLY A 706 32.62 7.41 26.52
C GLY A 706 32.96 8.62 27.38
N ARG A 707 34.11 9.27 27.14
CA ARG A 707 34.45 10.56 27.76
C ARG A 707 34.20 11.70 26.79
N LEU A 708 33.72 12.81 27.33
CA LEU A 708 33.36 14.00 26.57
C LEU A 708 34.37 15.11 26.85
N ALA A 709 35.00 15.63 25.80
CA ALA A 709 35.97 16.72 25.89
C ALA A 709 35.42 17.97 25.21
N ARG A 710 35.44 19.09 25.94
CA ARG A 710 35.18 20.42 25.38
C ARG A 710 36.46 20.95 24.76
N LEU A 711 36.39 21.36 23.50
CA LEU A 711 37.53 21.83 22.72
C LEU A 711 37.57 23.37 22.69
N SER A 712 38.74 23.94 22.94
CA SER A 712 39.00 25.38 22.84
C SER A 712 40.19 25.65 21.90
N GLY A 713 40.50 26.92 21.64
CA GLY A 713 41.71 27.29 20.91
C GLY A 713 43.01 27.08 21.70
N GLU A 714 42.91 26.88 23.01
CA GLU A 714 44.05 26.74 23.94
C GLU A 714 44.27 25.27 24.38
N GLY A 715 43.35 24.37 24.03
CA GLY A 715 43.43 22.95 24.38
C GLY A 715 42.05 22.33 24.55
N PHE A 716 41.89 21.49 25.58
CA PHE A 716 40.61 20.85 25.90
C PHE A 716 40.42 20.67 27.40
N SER A 717 39.16 20.55 27.83
CA SER A 717 38.79 20.19 29.21
C SER A 717 37.78 19.04 29.20
N TRP A 718 37.88 18.12 30.14
CA TRP A 718 36.90 17.05 30.30
C TRP A 718 35.59 17.57 30.90
N ASP A 719 34.47 17.04 30.42
CA ASP A 719 33.14 17.27 30.98
C ASP A 719 32.58 15.94 31.52
N ASP A 720 32.64 15.78 32.84
CA ASP A 720 32.08 14.62 33.54
C ASP A 720 30.60 14.83 33.96
N SER A 721 30.07 16.05 33.78
CA SER A 721 28.68 16.38 34.16
C SER A 721 27.67 15.63 33.30
N ALA A 722 27.93 15.51 32.00
CA ALA A 722 27.07 14.79 31.07
C ALA A 722 26.92 13.30 31.43
N ARG A 723 28.03 12.64 31.80
CA ARG A 723 28.03 11.23 32.22
C ARG A 723 27.22 11.03 33.50
N THR A 724 27.30 11.98 34.42
CA THR A 724 26.53 11.94 35.68
C THR A 724 25.02 12.04 35.41
N LEU A 725 24.61 12.93 34.51
CA LEU A 725 23.20 13.11 34.14
C LEU A 725 22.64 11.90 33.35
N LEU A 726 23.43 11.33 32.45
CA LEU A 726 23.07 10.10 31.74
C LEU A 726 23.03 8.88 32.67
N GLY A 727 23.88 8.85 33.70
CA GLY A 727 24.06 7.67 34.56
C GLY A 727 24.82 6.52 33.89
N GLU A 728 25.27 6.71 32.64
CA GLU A 728 26.03 5.75 31.85
C GLU A 728 26.90 6.50 30.82
N PRO A 729 27.92 5.86 30.22
CA PRO A 729 28.78 6.51 29.24
C PRO A 729 28.00 6.93 27.99
N PRO A 730 28.16 8.16 27.49
CA PRO A 730 27.63 8.55 26.19
C PRO A 730 28.21 7.70 25.06
N ARG A 731 27.37 7.41 24.07
CA ARG A 731 27.69 6.64 22.86
C ARG A 731 27.72 7.50 21.61
N GLN A 732 26.93 8.57 21.61
CA GLN A 732 26.78 9.42 20.45
C GLN A 732 26.65 10.89 20.82
N LEU A 733 27.24 11.73 19.98
CA LEU A 733 27.33 13.18 20.03
C LEU A 733 26.98 13.70 18.63
N LEU A 734 25.97 14.56 18.55
CA LEU A 734 25.50 15.16 17.31
C LEU A 734 25.37 16.67 17.49
N LEU A 735 25.60 17.42 16.41
CA LEU A 735 25.15 18.79 16.29
C LEU A 735 23.88 18.80 15.44
N ALA A 736 22.74 19.08 16.07
CA ALA A 736 21.48 19.22 15.35
C ALA A 736 21.54 20.42 14.41
N ARG A 737 20.87 20.32 13.25
CA ARG A 737 20.60 21.50 12.42
C ARG A 737 19.74 22.46 13.24
N GLY A 738 20.16 23.72 13.38
CA GLY A 738 19.64 24.64 14.41
C GLY A 738 20.65 24.92 15.55
N GLY A 739 21.75 24.16 15.61
CA GLY A 739 22.93 24.50 16.40
C GLY A 739 22.96 23.92 17.82
N GLU A 740 22.02 23.06 18.19
CA GLU A 740 21.99 22.39 19.50
C GLU A 740 22.88 21.14 19.52
N PHE A 741 23.67 20.95 20.59
CA PHE A 741 24.38 19.69 20.79
C PHE A 741 23.46 18.68 21.47
N LEU A 742 23.47 17.47 20.94
CA LEU A 742 22.74 16.34 21.48
C LEU A 742 23.72 15.24 21.84
N LEU A 743 23.49 14.61 22.98
CA LEU A 743 24.30 13.52 23.49
C LEU A 743 23.39 12.35 23.86
N PHE A 744 23.69 11.17 23.34
CA PHE A 744 22.88 9.97 23.55
C PHE A 744 23.73 8.89 24.21
N SER A 745 23.10 8.18 25.13
CA SER A 745 23.52 6.86 25.59
C SER A 745 22.57 5.79 25.06
N ASP A 746 22.73 4.55 25.52
CA ASP A 746 21.87 3.44 25.11
C ASP A 746 20.41 3.61 25.59
N ARG A 747 20.16 4.48 26.59
CA ARG A 747 18.83 4.64 27.22
C ARG A 747 18.41 6.08 27.50
N ARG A 748 19.28 7.07 27.33
CA ARG A 748 18.99 8.47 27.67
C ARG A 748 19.59 9.43 26.65
N ALA A 749 19.01 10.62 26.58
CA ALA A 749 19.50 11.70 25.76
C ALA A 749 19.63 12.98 26.59
N LEU A 750 20.66 13.77 26.29
CA LEU A 750 20.86 15.12 26.79
C LEU A 750 20.88 16.10 25.62
N ARG A 751 20.42 17.32 25.88
CA ARG A 751 20.60 18.48 25.00
C ARG A 751 21.41 19.54 25.72
N ARG A 752 22.28 20.24 24.99
CA ARG A 752 23.06 21.35 25.52
C ARG A 752 22.31 22.67 25.34
N ARG A 753 21.88 23.27 26.45
CA ARG A 753 21.34 24.65 26.52
C ARG A 753 22.43 25.59 27.02
N GLN A 754 22.18 26.90 27.13
CA GLN A 754 23.18 27.86 27.62
C GLN A 754 23.72 27.47 29.02
N ASP A 755 22.82 27.06 29.92
CA ASP A 755 23.14 26.78 31.34
C ASP A 755 23.78 25.41 31.61
N GLY A 756 23.88 24.54 30.60
CA GLY A 756 24.50 23.22 30.74
C GLY A 756 23.81 22.13 29.94
N TRP A 757 24.14 20.89 30.28
CA TRP A 757 23.44 19.71 29.79
C TRP A 757 22.11 19.52 30.52
N GLN A 758 21.05 19.25 29.76
CA GLN A 758 19.71 18.97 30.29
C GLN A 758 19.21 17.65 29.72
N VAL A 759 18.51 16.87 30.55
CA VAL A 759 17.88 15.62 30.11
C VAL A 759 16.77 15.93 29.11
N VAL A 760 16.74 15.17 28.01
CA VAL A 760 15.63 15.19 27.06
C VAL A 760 14.66 14.08 27.48
N PRO A 761 13.41 14.41 27.87
CA PRO A 761 12.43 13.39 28.22
C PRO A 761 12.02 12.64 26.94
N ILE A 762 12.45 11.38 26.82
CA ILE A 762 12.05 10.50 25.72
C ILE A 762 10.98 9.54 26.26
N GLY A 763 9.72 9.84 25.96
CA GLY A 763 8.56 9.05 26.35
C GLY A 763 8.05 8.06 25.29
N CYS A 764 8.77 7.89 24.17
CA CYS A 764 8.38 6.97 23.11
C CYS A 764 8.80 5.52 23.43
N PRO A 765 7.87 4.54 23.50
CA PRO A 765 8.21 3.15 23.75
C PRO A 765 9.16 2.53 22.70
N ASP A 766 9.03 2.97 21.45
CA ASP A 766 9.80 2.46 20.31
C ASP A 766 10.97 3.37 19.90
N PHE A 767 11.42 4.26 20.81
CA PHE A 767 12.53 5.15 20.49
C PHE A 767 13.83 4.36 20.32
N ASP A 768 14.41 4.46 19.12
CA ASP A 768 15.72 3.91 18.81
C ASP A 768 16.79 4.98 19.05
N PHE A 769 17.67 4.71 20.02
CA PHE A 769 18.78 5.59 20.39
C PHE A 769 19.91 5.64 19.34
N ALA A 770 19.84 4.83 18.26
CA ALA A 770 20.71 4.95 17.09
C ALA A 770 20.27 6.10 16.17
N VAL A 771 20.32 7.33 16.70
CA VAL A 771 19.98 8.54 15.96
C VAL A 771 20.99 8.79 14.85
N ARG A 772 20.54 9.15 13.66
CA ARG A 772 21.44 9.48 12.53
C ARG A 772 21.65 10.97 12.39
N GLN A 773 20.57 11.74 12.52
CA GLN A 773 20.59 13.19 12.41
C GLN A 773 19.56 13.82 13.34
N GLY A 774 19.88 15.03 13.82
CA GLY A 774 18.95 15.88 14.55
C GLY A 774 18.71 17.19 13.82
N ALA A 775 17.51 17.74 13.95
CA ALA A 775 17.17 19.08 13.49
C ALA A 775 16.19 19.74 14.47
N VAL A 776 16.30 21.06 14.59
CA VAL A 776 15.44 21.88 15.43
C VAL A 776 14.75 22.88 14.52
N ASP A 777 13.43 22.93 14.60
CA ASP A 777 12.63 23.86 13.80
C ASP A 777 12.53 25.25 14.45
N ALA A 778 11.86 26.19 13.78
CA ALA A 778 11.70 27.56 14.27
C ALA A 778 10.91 27.65 15.60
N ARG A 779 10.13 26.62 15.93
CA ARG A 779 9.30 26.53 17.15
C ARG A 779 10.03 25.81 18.29
N GLY A 780 11.26 25.35 18.07
CA GLY A 780 12.06 24.63 19.06
C GLY A 780 11.72 23.14 19.20
N ARG A 781 10.92 22.58 18.28
CA ARG A 781 10.67 21.13 18.22
C ARG A 781 11.91 20.42 17.73
N LEU A 782 12.26 19.31 18.38
CA LEU A 782 13.44 18.52 18.05
C LEU A 782 13.02 17.30 17.23
N TYR A 783 13.56 17.21 16.01
CA TYR A 783 13.38 16.10 15.09
C TYR A 783 14.62 15.21 15.11
N LEU A 784 14.43 13.91 15.27
CA LEU A 784 15.50 12.90 15.30
C LEU A 784 15.20 11.79 14.29
N SER A 785 16.06 11.59 13.30
CA SER A 785 15.92 10.49 12.34
C SER A 785 16.66 9.25 12.81
N SER A 786 16.07 8.06 12.66
CA SER A 786 16.72 6.77 12.95
C SER A 786 16.28 5.66 11.97
N GLN A 787 16.68 4.42 12.25
CA GLN A 787 16.20 3.24 11.51
C GLN A 787 14.72 2.96 11.73
N SER A 788 14.18 3.44 12.85
CA SER A 788 12.80 3.20 13.28
C SER A 788 11.84 4.34 12.93
N GLY A 789 12.31 5.51 12.50
CA GLY A 789 11.44 6.55 11.96
C GLY A 789 12.02 7.94 12.13
N VAL A 790 11.14 8.94 12.10
CA VAL A 790 11.45 10.29 12.56
C VAL A 790 10.71 10.51 13.87
N PHE A 791 11.44 10.84 14.93
CA PHE A 791 10.87 11.17 16.22
C PHE A 791 10.81 12.69 16.39
N VAL A 792 9.64 13.20 16.71
CA VAL A 792 9.39 14.60 16.99
C VAL A 792 9.19 14.75 18.49
N LEU A 793 10.05 15.54 19.12
CA LEU A 793 10.06 15.83 20.53
C LEU A 793 9.66 17.28 20.74
N GLN A 794 8.57 17.49 21.45
CA GLN A 794 8.10 18.81 21.86
C GLN A 794 7.59 18.71 23.29
N ASP A 795 8.19 19.50 24.19
CA ASP A 795 7.92 19.43 25.63
C ASP A 795 8.11 17.99 26.17
N ASP A 796 7.07 17.37 26.72
CA ASP A 796 7.06 15.97 27.17
C ASP A 796 6.43 15.00 26.16
N LEU A 797 5.98 15.52 25.00
CA LEU A 797 5.37 14.70 23.96
C LEU A 797 6.45 14.20 23.00
N CYS A 798 6.45 12.88 22.82
CA CYS A 798 7.25 12.22 21.81
C CYS A 798 6.32 11.56 20.79
N THR A 799 6.42 11.97 19.52
CA THR A 799 5.65 11.39 18.41
C THR A 799 6.59 10.72 17.43
N ARG A 800 6.33 9.46 17.11
CA ARG A 800 7.03 8.74 16.03
C ARG A 800 6.27 8.93 14.74
N LEU A 801 6.95 9.37 13.70
CA LEU A 801 6.49 9.41 12.32
C LEU A 801 7.12 8.23 11.55
N GLY A 802 6.28 7.43 10.91
CA GLY A 802 6.67 6.28 10.09
C GLY A 802 5.84 6.14 8.81
N GLU A 803 5.85 4.95 8.22
CA GLU A 803 5.07 4.64 7.02
C GLU A 803 3.57 4.85 7.23
N ALA A 804 3.09 4.48 8.42
CA ALA A 804 1.71 4.69 8.85
C ALA A 804 1.33 6.18 8.90
N ASP A 805 2.31 7.07 9.06
CA ASP A 805 2.13 8.53 9.13
C ASP A 805 2.30 9.21 7.77
N GLY A 806 2.84 8.51 6.78
CA GLY A 806 2.99 9.00 5.41
C GLY A 806 4.44 9.04 4.92
N LEU A 807 5.41 8.64 5.74
CA LEU A 807 6.81 8.52 5.30
C LEU A 807 6.96 7.36 4.31
N THR A 808 7.92 7.50 3.39
CA THR A 808 8.20 6.49 2.37
C THR A 808 8.73 5.18 2.94
N SER A 809 9.40 5.26 4.09
CA SER A 809 9.94 4.15 4.86
C SER A 809 9.93 4.49 6.35
N ASN A 810 9.90 3.46 7.21
CA ASN A 810 10.20 3.62 8.63
C ASN A 810 11.67 3.95 8.89
N THR A 811 12.55 3.89 7.90
CA THR A 811 13.95 4.28 8.04
C THR A 811 14.18 5.69 7.48
N ALA A 812 14.67 6.59 8.33
CA ALA A 812 15.06 7.94 7.93
C ALA A 812 16.59 8.12 8.04
N PHE A 813 17.22 8.60 6.97
CA PHE A 813 18.68 8.79 6.92
C PHE A 813 19.11 10.21 7.26
N GLY A 814 18.29 11.21 6.96
CA GLY A 814 18.59 12.59 7.29
C GLY A 814 17.36 13.48 7.34
N LEU A 815 17.57 14.70 7.81
CA LEU A 815 16.60 15.75 8.02
C LEU A 815 17.11 17.04 7.39
N LEU A 816 16.25 17.80 6.72
CA LEU A 816 16.60 19.05 6.05
C LEU A 816 15.56 20.12 6.37
N PRO A 817 15.94 21.19 7.08
CA PRO A 817 15.05 22.32 7.30
C PRO A 817 14.60 22.94 5.98
N ASP A 818 13.32 23.29 5.90
CA ASP A 818 12.72 24.07 4.81
C ASP A 818 11.86 25.20 5.40
N GLY A 819 12.41 26.42 5.41
CA GLY A 819 11.77 27.56 6.05
C GLY A 819 11.60 27.36 7.57
N GLU A 820 10.34 27.34 8.03
CA GLU A 820 10.00 27.11 9.44
C GLU A 820 9.86 25.63 9.83
N ASP A 821 9.82 24.71 8.85
CA ASP A 821 9.57 23.28 9.03
C ASP A 821 10.84 22.42 8.73
N ILE A 822 10.75 21.10 8.99
CA ILE A 822 11.84 20.10 8.88
C ILE A 822 11.45 18.94 7.99
#